data_AF-A0A958VHN9-F1
#
_entry.id   AF-A0A958VHN9-F1
#
_cell.length_a   1.000
_cell.length_b   1.000
_cell.length_c   1.000
_cell.angle_alpha   90.00
_cell.angle_beta   90.00
_cell.angle_gamma   90.00
#
_symmetry.space_group_name_H-M   'P 1'
#
loop_
_entity.id
_entity.type
_entity.pdbx_description
1 polymer ?
#
loop_
_entity_poly.entity_id
_entity_poly.type
_entity_poly.pdbx_seq_one_letter_code
_entity_poly.pdbx_strand_id
1 'polypeptide(L)'
;MRKVILFIVFVSLVQEAWTQAPQLINYQAVIRDASGHILEKKEITLQLAIHTEKAGGLYVYSEVHRVLTNRYGMVNLQIGGGEPTLGKLPEIDWTNGSYFLELGVDQNAGNNFRILGSTRFVSVPYALNAGNVSYKDTSAFNEIQWLSISGDTLRLSGGNEVILSDISKSDDNDTTNEIQVVSLVNNNLSLSKSGGSINLQPYLDNTDSQRLVLKNDTLFISNGNFIVLPSNLSLDNDSTNELQAISLLNDSLFFSKNGGVVGLKNYLDNTDTQQLAISGDTLSIHNGNQVMLPTNYDNDSTNEIQQIFLSNDTLFLTNSNFVPLNKFNEDSTRIADRDGNTRVEVEANPNENIIRFKMDGVQYLALDSGRIEVYNTGSSVFLGEEAGLNDDRSFNDNVFLGNRAGKGNTGGIKNTAIGKEAMLNTTTGSSNTAVGSGAMNNNTVGYYNVAIGRNSLYSNVISYSNIAIGFNALHDHITNGGNIAIGEQTLEHNISGSKNVAIGFKSLDTNSTGTENVAIGGESMKDNLTGSENVAIGFRAGYSSMGDKNIFIGNYARADSGTSYSNSISIGYYSKNTASNQVRIGNSMSTSIGGQVGWTTISDGRYKENLKNDVAGLDFILELEPVTYNLNTEMLYEGLQGKDDDELSEFEVTSRNAKGKIVQSGFVAQDVERAAKKVGYDFSGVDAPKSKNDIYGLRYAEFVVPLVKGMQEQQELIQKQQKLIEALSQRLEALEQK
;
A
#
# COMPACT_ATOMS: atom_id res chain seq x y z
N MET A 1 -2.31 13.66 -36.82
CA MET A 1 -2.04 12.31 -37.35
C MET A 1 -0.70 11.72 -36.90
N ARG A 2 0.46 12.40 -37.04
CA ARG A 2 1.77 11.84 -36.60
C ARG A 2 1.87 11.47 -35.10
N LYS A 3 1.25 12.24 -34.19
CA LYS A 3 1.29 11.96 -32.73
C LYS A 3 0.39 10.79 -32.30
N VAL A 4 -0.71 10.56 -33.01
CA VAL A 4 -1.63 9.44 -32.74
C VAL A 4 -1.02 8.12 -33.23
N ILE A 5 -0.31 8.15 -34.36
CA ILE A 5 0.47 7.00 -34.82
C ILE A 5 1.60 6.68 -33.84
N LEU A 6 2.28 7.69 -33.28
CA LEU A 6 3.33 7.47 -32.28
C LEU A 6 2.79 6.89 -30.97
N PHE A 7 1.61 7.33 -30.54
CA PHE A 7 0.96 6.82 -29.32
C PHE A 7 0.44 5.39 -29.50
N ILE A 8 -0.13 5.07 -30.67
CA ILE A 8 -0.54 3.69 -30.98
C ILE A 8 0.69 2.77 -31.07
N VAL A 9 1.80 3.23 -31.66
CA VAL A 9 3.07 2.48 -31.70
C VAL A 9 3.65 2.28 -30.28
N PHE A 10 3.56 3.30 -29.41
CA PHE A 10 4.05 3.22 -28.03
C PHE A 10 3.18 2.30 -27.16
N VAL A 11 1.85 2.33 -27.31
CA VAL A 11 0.95 1.43 -26.58
C VAL A 11 1.06 -0.01 -27.09
N SER A 12 1.32 -0.23 -28.38
CA SER A 12 1.64 -1.57 -28.90
C SER A 12 3.02 -2.08 -28.46
N LEU A 13 3.96 -1.20 -28.09
CA LEU A 13 5.28 -1.59 -27.59
C LEU A 13 5.29 -1.92 -26.08
N VAL A 14 4.27 -1.54 -25.32
CA VAL A 14 4.21 -1.73 -23.86
C VAL A 14 3.40 -2.98 -23.45
N GLN A 15 2.66 -3.62 -24.37
CA GLN A 15 1.94 -4.87 -24.08
C GLN A 15 2.77 -6.17 -24.25
N GLU A 16 4.06 -6.10 -24.64
CA GLU A 16 4.93 -7.29 -24.76
C GLU A 16 6.18 -7.25 -23.87
N ALA A 17 6.10 -6.66 -22.68
CA ALA A 17 7.18 -6.72 -21.69
C ALA A 17 6.87 -7.69 -20.54
N TRP A 18 6.54 -8.94 -20.88
CA TRP A 18 6.78 -10.06 -19.96
C TRP A 18 8.25 -10.42 -20.11
N THR A 19 9.12 -9.95 -19.22
CA THR A 19 10.44 -10.57 -19.09
C THR A 19 10.27 -11.93 -18.41
N GLN A 20 9.78 -12.91 -19.17
CA GLN A 20 9.90 -14.31 -18.81
C GLN A 20 11.37 -14.68 -19.04
N ALA A 21 12.00 -15.34 -18.06
CA ALA A 21 13.31 -15.94 -18.31
C ALA A 21 13.21 -16.78 -19.59
N PRO A 22 14.11 -16.61 -20.58
CA PRO A 22 14.00 -17.33 -21.84
C PRO A 22 13.90 -18.83 -21.55
N GLN A 23 12.82 -19.45 -22.02
CA GLN A 23 12.55 -20.88 -21.84
C GLN A 23 13.39 -21.70 -22.83
N LEU A 24 14.70 -21.45 -22.85
CA LEU A 24 15.66 -22.02 -23.77
C LEU A 24 16.75 -22.73 -22.96
N ILE A 25 17.21 -23.89 -23.44
CA ILE A 25 18.30 -24.63 -22.82
C ILE A 25 19.52 -24.58 -23.74
N ASN A 26 20.62 -23.98 -23.29
CA ASN A 26 21.87 -23.97 -24.06
C ASN A 26 22.41 -25.40 -24.21
N TYR A 27 22.72 -25.81 -25.43
CA TYR A 27 23.24 -27.13 -25.75
C TYR A 27 24.41 -27.04 -26.73
N GLN A 28 25.45 -27.81 -26.46
CA GLN A 28 26.63 -27.92 -27.31
C GLN A 28 26.94 -29.40 -27.54
N ALA A 29 27.24 -29.75 -28.78
CA ALA A 29 27.60 -31.11 -29.16
C ALA A 29 28.70 -31.13 -30.21
N VAL A 30 29.49 -32.20 -30.23
CA VAL A 30 30.44 -32.52 -31.30
C VAL A 30 29.86 -33.65 -32.13
N ILE A 31 29.63 -33.38 -33.40
CA ILE A 31 28.96 -34.29 -34.32
C ILE A 31 29.99 -35.15 -35.06
N ARG A 32 29.76 -36.47 -35.03
CA ARG A 32 30.63 -37.48 -35.63
C ARG A 32 29.86 -38.37 -36.61
N ASP A 33 30.58 -38.92 -37.57
CA ASP A 33 30.07 -39.91 -38.51
C ASP A 33 29.93 -41.31 -37.89
N ALA A 34 29.48 -42.29 -38.69
CA ALA A 34 29.31 -43.68 -38.22
C ALA A 34 30.63 -44.34 -37.78
N SER A 35 31.75 -43.83 -38.28
CA SER A 35 33.10 -44.33 -38.08
C SER A 35 33.82 -43.57 -36.95
N GLY A 36 33.15 -42.60 -36.30
CA GLY A 36 33.67 -41.79 -35.21
C GLY A 36 34.47 -40.55 -35.63
N HIS A 37 34.59 -40.26 -36.93
CA HIS A 37 35.27 -39.06 -37.43
C HIS A 37 34.37 -37.83 -37.26
N ILE A 38 34.97 -36.68 -36.96
CA ILE A 38 34.22 -35.41 -36.86
C ILE A 38 33.67 -35.00 -38.22
N LEU A 39 32.44 -34.48 -38.25
CA LEU A 39 31.89 -33.85 -39.44
C LEU A 39 32.37 -32.39 -39.45
N GLU A 40 33.47 -32.09 -40.14
CA GLU A 40 33.99 -30.72 -40.25
C GLU A 40 33.26 -29.92 -41.35
N LYS A 41 32.83 -28.69 -41.02
CA LYS A 41 32.26 -27.72 -41.98
C LYS A 41 31.17 -28.29 -42.89
N LYS A 42 30.37 -29.21 -42.35
CA LYS A 42 29.29 -29.89 -43.07
C LYS A 42 27.93 -29.34 -42.62
N GLU A 43 27.06 -29.07 -43.58
CA GLU A 43 25.65 -28.81 -43.30
C GLU A 43 24.98 -30.12 -42.89
N ILE A 44 24.34 -30.09 -41.73
CA ILE A 44 23.63 -31.24 -41.15
C ILE A 44 22.28 -30.79 -40.62
N THR A 45 21.38 -31.74 -40.40
CA THR A 45 20.14 -31.51 -39.68
C THR A 45 20.17 -32.29 -38.37
N LEU A 46 19.95 -31.60 -37.25
CA LEU A 46 19.88 -32.15 -35.91
C LEU A 46 18.42 -32.25 -35.48
N GLN A 47 18.04 -33.40 -34.93
CA GLN A 47 16.80 -33.56 -34.20
C GLN A 47 17.12 -33.65 -32.72
N LEU A 48 16.47 -32.81 -31.91
CA LEU A 48 16.55 -32.87 -30.45
C LEU A 48 15.18 -33.26 -29.93
N ALA A 49 15.10 -34.41 -29.27
CA ALA A 49 13.86 -34.96 -28.76
C ALA A 49 13.94 -35.24 -27.26
N ILE A 50 12.88 -34.96 -26.52
CA ILE A 50 12.78 -35.19 -25.08
C ILE A 50 11.76 -36.29 -24.82
N HIS A 51 12.17 -37.31 -24.07
CA HIS A 51 11.32 -38.45 -23.70
C HIS A 51 11.41 -38.80 -22.20
N THR A 52 10.42 -39.55 -21.73
CA THR A 52 10.18 -39.87 -20.31
C THR A 52 10.72 -41.23 -19.88
N GLU A 53 11.05 -41.38 -18.59
CA GLU A 53 11.30 -42.63 -17.85
C GLU A 53 12.56 -43.46 -18.20
N LYS A 54 12.91 -43.63 -19.47
CA LYS A 54 14.06 -44.45 -19.95
C LYS A 54 14.49 -44.06 -21.36
N ALA A 55 15.69 -44.47 -21.78
CA ALA A 55 16.14 -44.34 -23.18
C ALA A 55 15.09 -44.91 -24.16
N GLY A 56 14.55 -44.06 -25.06
CA GLY A 56 13.49 -44.41 -26.01
C GLY A 56 12.07 -44.44 -25.43
N GLY A 57 11.79 -43.69 -24.35
CA GLY A 57 10.45 -43.54 -23.78
C GLY A 57 9.49 -42.72 -24.65
N LEU A 58 8.32 -42.37 -24.12
CA LEU A 58 7.35 -41.55 -24.86
C LEU A 58 7.94 -40.15 -25.09
N TYR A 59 8.04 -39.73 -26.35
CA TYR A 59 8.46 -38.39 -26.70
C TYR A 59 7.38 -37.38 -26.30
N VAL A 60 7.77 -36.42 -25.47
CA VAL A 60 6.91 -35.30 -25.03
C VAL A 60 7.21 -34.03 -25.80
N TYR A 61 8.39 -33.96 -26.42
CA TYR A 61 8.83 -32.81 -27.21
C TYR A 61 9.88 -33.22 -28.24
N SER A 62 9.88 -32.59 -29.41
CA SER A 62 10.96 -32.72 -30.40
C SER A 62 11.03 -31.46 -31.26
N GLU A 63 12.24 -31.09 -31.66
CA GLU A 63 12.52 -29.99 -32.58
C GLU A 63 13.67 -30.35 -33.53
N VAL A 64 13.79 -29.60 -34.62
CA VAL A 64 14.80 -29.79 -35.65
C VAL A 64 15.59 -28.49 -35.89
N HIS A 65 16.89 -28.62 -36.04
CA HIS A 65 17.82 -27.53 -36.35
C HIS A 65 18.63 -27.86 -37.59
N ARG A 66 18.73 -26.91 -38.53
CA ARG A 66 19.68 -26.98 -39.65
C ARG A 66 20.91 -26.17 -39.29
N VAL A 67 22.06 -26.83 -39.19
CA VAL A 67 23.28 -26.22 -38.67
C VAL A 67 24.50 -26.58 -39.50
N LEU A 68 25.47 -25.66 -39.53
CA LEU A 68 26.79 -25.87 -40.09
C LEU A 68 27.77 -26.16 -38.95
N THR A 69 28.34 -27.38 -38.91
CA THR A 69 29.38 -27.75 -37.94
C THR A 69 30.65 -26.91 -38.14
N ASN A 70 31.38 -26.57 -37.08
CA ASN A 70 32.67 -25.88 -37.24
C ASN A 70 33.84 -26.83 -37.62
N ARG A 71 35.08 -26.31 -37.61
CA ARG A 71 36.31 -27.10 -37.90
C ARG A 71 36.58 -28.27 -36.95
N TYR A 72 35.90 -28.32 -35.83
CA TYR A 72 36.00 -29.37 -34.82
C TYR A 72 34.76 -30.29 -34.79
N GLY A 73 33.84 -30.14 -35.74
CA GLY A 73 32.55 -30.84 -35.74
C GLY A 73 31.57 -30.33 -34.69
N MET A 74 31.82 -29.20 -34.06
CA MET A 74 31.03 -28.69 -32.95
C MET A 74 29.87 -27.80 -33.42
N VAL A 75 28.73 -27.91 -32.72
CA VAL A 75 27.52 -27.10 -32.90
C VAL A 75 27.09 -26.51 -31.55
N ASN A 76 26.65 -25.25 -31.58
CA ASN A 76 26.04 -24.55 -30.44
C ASN A 76 24.60 -24.24 -30.81
N LEU A 77 23.65 -24.66 -29.98
CA LEU A 77 22.22 -24.46 -30.22
C LEU A 77 21.47 -24.23 -28.91
N GLN A 78 20.24 -23.77 -29.02
CA GLN A 78 19.34 -23.57 -27.89
C GLN A 78 18.12 -24.46 -28.08
N ILE A 79 17.91 -25.38 -27.14
CA ILE A 79 16.74 -26.25 -27.13
C ILE A 79 15.52 -25.39 -26.83
N GLY A 80 14.50 -25.49 -27.68
CA GLY A 80 13.35 -24.57 -27.69
C GLY A 80 13.44 -23.47 -28.76
N GLY A 81 14.58 -23.37 -29.47
CA GLY A 81 14.81 -22.38 -30.53
C GLY A 81 14.82 -22.97 -31.95
N GLY A 82 14.56 -24.26 -32.11
CA GLY A 82 14.46 -24.93 -33.42
C GLY A 82 13.04 -25.00 -33.94
N GLU A 83 12.85 -25.64 -35.09
CA GLU A 83 11.52 -25.90 -35.65
C GLU A 83 10.85 -27.07 -34.91
N PRO A 84 9.79 -26.86 -34.12
CA PRO A 84 9.17 -27.92 -33.33
C PRO A 84 8.48 -28.95 -34.25
N THR A 85 8.77 -30.23 -34.04
CA THR A 85 8.11 -31.34 -34.73
C THR A 85 7.13 -32.10 -33.84
N LEU A 86 7.21 -31.92 -32.51
CA LEU A 86 6.29 -32.52 -31.54
C LEU A 86 6.27 -31.68 -30.25
N GLY A 87 5.08 -31.40 -29.72
CA GLY A 87 4.89 -30.72 -28.43
C GLY A 87 5.44 -29.29 -28.36
N LYS A 88 5.32 -28.65 -27.19
CA LYS A 88 5.99 -27.38 -26.89
C LYS A 88 6.79 -27.52 -25.60
N LEU A 89 8.02 -27.01 -25.61
CA LEU A 89 8.93 -27.07 -24.45
C LEU A 89 8.32 -26.53 -23.13
N PRO A 90 7.50 -25.46 -23.12
CA PRO A 90 6.89 -24.93 -21.89
C PRO A 90 5.74 -25.79 -21.33
N GLU A 91 5.19 -26.70 -22.15
CA GLU A 91 4.06 -27.56 -21.78
C GLU A 91 4.54 -28.90 -21.18
N ILE A 92 5.86 -29.12 -21.09
CA ILE A 92 6.44 -30.31 -20.45
C ILE A 92 6.26 -30.21 -18.93
N ASP A 93 5.58 -31.19 -18.34
CA ASP A 93 5.47 -31.32 -16.88
C ASP A 93 6.73 -31.92 -16.26
N TRP A 94 7.71 -31.06 -15.99
CA TRP A 94 9.00 -31.46 -15.39
C TRP A 94 8.89 -32.10 -13.99
N THR A 95 7.72 -32.12 -13.36
CA THR A 95 7.51 -32.72 -12.04
C THR A 95 7.22 -34.23 -12.10
N ASN A 96 6.81 -34.73 -13.27
CA ASN A 96 6.31 -36.11 -13.43
C ASN A 96 7.39 -37.10 -13.89
N GLY A 97 8.51 -37.15 -13.16
CA GLY A 97 9.57 -38.15 -13.34
C GLY A 97 10.84 -37.66 -14.05
N SER A 98 11.66 -38.61 -14.53
CA SER A 98 12.94 -38.31 -15.19
C SER A 98 12.76 -38.09 -16.70
N TYR A 99 13.43 -37.07 -17.23
CA TYR A 99 13.45 -36.73 -18.65
C TYR A 99 14.83 -36.93 -19.27
N PHE A 100 14.87 -37.31 -20.54
CA PHE A 100 16.08 -37.56 -21.31
C PHE A 100 16.05 -36.79 -22.62
N LEU A 101 17.19 -36.21 -23.00
CA LEU A 101 17.44 -35.61 -24.31
C LEU A 101 18.04 -36.66 -25.23
N GLU A 102 17.47 -36.83 -26.41
CA GLU A 102 17.96 -37.70 -27.49
C GLU A 102 18.34 -36.86 -28.69
N LEU A 103 19.54 -37.13 -29.25
CA LEU A 103 20.10 -36.39 -30.37
C LEU A 103 20.12 -37.27 -31.62
N GLY A 104 19.40 -36.86 -32.67
CA GLY A 104 19.44 -37.43 -34.01
C GLY A 104 20.22 -36.55 -34.98
N VAL A 105 20.95 -37.16 -35.92
CA VAL A 105 21.67 -36.46 -37.00
C VAL A 105 21.28 -37.03 -38.36
N ASP A 106 20.94 -36.15 -39.29
CA ASP A 106 20.97 -36.41 -40.73
C ASP A 106 22.15 -35.65 -41.36
N GLN A 107 23.09 -36.42 -41.93
CA GLN A 107 24.32 -35.89 -42.52
C GLN A 107 24.15 -35.35 -43.94
N ASN A 108 22.97 -35.51 -44.54
CA ASN A 108 22.64 -35.03 -45.89
C ASN A 108 21.62 -33.88 -45.84
N ALA A 109 21.39 -33.31 -44.66
CA ALA A 109 20.44 -32.23 -44.41
C ALA A 109 18.99 -32.52 -44.85
N GLY A 110 18.58 -33.79 -44.79
CA GLY A 110 17.20 -34.25 -44.96
C GLY A 110 16.49 -34.46 -43.62
N ASN A 111 15.54 -35.42 -43.60
CA ASN A 111 14.77 -35.80 -42.41
C ASN A 111 15.00 -37.28 -42.00
N ASN A 112 16.11 -37.90 -42.41
CA ASN A 112 16.43 -39.28 -42.06
C ASN A 112 17.45 -39.31 -40.91
N PHE A 113 16.94 -39.19 -39.69
CA PHE A 113 17.77 -39.03 -38.50
C PHE A 113 18.31 -40.36 -37.99
N ARG A 114 19.62 -40.39 -37.76
CA ARG A 114 20.26 -41.46 -36.98
C ARG A 114 20.53 -40.97 -35.56
N ILE A 115 20.06 -41.71 -34.57
CA ILE A 115 20.29 -41.41 -33.15
C ILE A 115 21.78 -41.56 -32.82
N LEU A 116 22.36 -40.52 -32.21
CA LEU A 116 23.74 -40.48 -31.76
C LEU A 116 23.89 -40.82 -30.27
N GLY A 117 22.86 -40.56 -29.47
CA GLY A 117 22.87 -40.85 -28.05
C GLY A 117 21.70 -40.22 -27.30
N SER A 118 21.53 -40.66 -26.06
CA SER A 118 20.54 -40.12 -25.12
C SER A 118 21.19 -39.81 -23.78
N THR A 119 20.87 -38.64 -23.22
CA THR A 119 21.43 -38.11 -21.98
C THR A 119 20.30 -37.69 -21.04
N ARG A 120 20.36 -38.07 -19.76
CA ARG A 120 19.36 -37.68 -18.77
C ARG A 120 19.53 -36.20 -18.38
N PHE A 121 18.42 -35.46 -18.28
CA PHE A 121 18.44 -34.17 -17.62
C PHE A 121 18.75 -34.35 -16.12
N VAL A 122 19.63 -33.51 -15.60
CA VAL A 122 19.91 -33.42 -14.16
C VAL A 122 19.57 -32.00 -13.70
N SER A 123 19.06 -31.89 -12.47
CA SER A 123 18.71 -30.59 -11.90
C SER A 123 19.93 -29.68 -11.81
N VAL A 124 19.78 -28.44 -12.26
CA VAL A 124 20.78 -27.38 -12.06
C VAL A 124 20.72 -26.84 -10.62
N PRO A 125 21.79 -26.21 -10.09
CA PRO A 125 21.83 -25.70 -8.71
C PRO A 125 20.64 -24.82 -8.31
N TYR A 126 20.11 -24.02 -9.23
CA TYR A 126 18.91 -23.20 -8.99
C TYR A 126 17.64 -24.04 -8.74
N ALA A 127 17.47 -25.15 -9.46
CA ALA A 127 16.37 -26.08 -9.27
C ALA A 127 16.55 -26.95 -8.00
N LEU A 128 17.79 -27.24 -7.60
CA LEU A 128 18.08 -27.93 -6.34
C LEU A 128 17.69 -27.09 -5.11
N ASN A 129 17.78 -25.76 -5.18
CA ASN A 129 17.30 -24.87 -4.12
C ASN A 129 15.77 -24.67 -4.12
N ALA A 130 15.11 -24.79 -5.28
CA ALA A 130 13.64 -24.80 -5.34
C ALA A 130 13.04 -26.08 -4.75
N GLY A 131 13.74 -27.22 -4.86
CA GLY A 131 13.33 -28.50 -4.28
C GLY A 131 13.45 -28.61 -2.75
N ASN A 132 14.06 -27.62 -2.09
CA ASN A 132 14.14 -27.53 -0.63
C ASN A 132 12.99 -26.73 -0.01
N VAL A 133 12.01 -26.28 -0.80
CA VAL A 133 10.72 -25.81 -0.26
C VAL A 133 9.85 -27.04 0.05
N SER A 134 10.35 -27.91 0.91
CA SER A 134 9.53 -28.92 1.57
C SER A 134 8.72 -28.18 2.63
N TYR A 135 7.46 -27.87 2.30
CA TYR A 135 6.42 -27.44 3.24
C TYR A 135 6.13 -28.58 4.23
N LYS A 136 7.07 -28.82 5.13
CA LYS A 136 6.88 -29.54 6.39
C LYS A 136 7.30 -28.62 7.52
N ASP A 137 6.80 -27.39 7.48
CA ASP A 137 6.77 -26.57 8.66
C ASP A 137 5.55 -27.01 9.49
N THR A 138 5.75 -27.18 10.80
CA THR A 138 4.67 -27.44 11.77
C THR A 138 4.26 -26.14 12.49
N SER A 139 4.75 -24.99 12.03
CA SER A 139 4.51 -23.66 12.59
C SER A 139 3.27 -23.00 11.99
N ALA A 140 2.40 -22.48 12.85
CA ALA A 140 1.20 -21.76 12.45
C ALA A 140 1.45 -20.32 11.96
N PHE A 141 2.71 -19.86 11.88
CA PHE A 141 3.04 -18.43 11.72
C PHE A 141 3.62 -18.02 10.35
N ASN A 142 3.91 -18.95 9.44
CA ASN A 142 4.58 -18.64 8.17
C ASN A 142 4.06 -19.42 6.96
N GLU A 143 2.85 -19.99 7.04
CA GLU A 143 2.17 -20.62 5.92
C GLU A 143 1.26 -19.63 5.17
N ILE A 144 1.11 -19.81 3.86
CA ILE A 144 -0.02 -19.22 3.11
C ILE A 144 -1.28 -19.94 3.60
N GLN A 145 -2.00 -19.31 4.51
CA GLN A 145 -3.22 -19.89 5.09
C GLN A 145 -4.38 -19.75 4.12
N TRP A 146 -5.03 -20.86 3.80
CA TRP A 146 -6.29 -20.83 3.05
C TRP A 146 -7.45 -20.68 4.02
N LEU A 147 -8.34 -19.74 3.69
CA LEU A 147 -9.58 -19.52 4.41
C LEU A 147 -10.62 -20.50 3.89
N SER A 148 -11.22 -21.31 4.78
CA SER A 148 -12.30 -22.23 4.42
C SER A 148 -13.51 -22.03 5.33
N ILE A 149 -14.70 -22.14 4.74
CA ILE A 149 -15.97 -22.13 5.46
C ILE A 149 -16.57 -23.53 5.39
N SER A 150 -16.95 -24.07 6.54
CA SER A 150 -17.72 -25.31 6.65
C SER A 150 -18.80 -25.13 7.72
N GLY A 151 -20.07 -25.08 7.31
CA GLY A 151 -21.18 -24.68 8.19
C GLY A 151 -21.02 -23.23 8.67
N ASP A 152 -21.22 -23.01 9.97
CA ASP A 152 -21.14 -21.69 10.62
C ASP A 152 -19.71 -21.34 11.06
N THR A 153 -18.70 -22.04 10.56
CA THR A 153 -17.34 -21.91 11.07
C THR A 153 -16.37 -21.48 9.97
N LEU A 154 -15.70 -20.35 10.22
CA LEU A 154 -14.57 -19.87 9.44
C LEU A 154 -13.27 -20.43 10.01
N ARG A 155 -12.51 -21.15 9.18
CA ARG A 155 -11.25 -21.79 9.56
C ARG A 155 -10.08 -21.28 8.73
N LEU A 156 -8.96 -21.02 9.39
CA LEU A 156 -7.64 -20.91 8.77
C LEU A 156 -7.01 -22.30 8.72
N SER A 157 -6.41 -22.69 7.60
CA SER A 157 -5.66 -23.96 7.51
C SER A 157 -4.53 -23.98 8.54
N GLY A 158 -4.66 -24.82 9.58
CA GLY A 158 -3.67 -24.95 10.67
C GLY A 158 -3.79 -23.91 11.80
N GLY A 159 -4.78 -23.02 11.76
CA GLY A 159 -4.93 -21.90 12.68
C GLY A 159 -6.22 -21.89 13.52
N ASN A 160 -6.54 -20.71 14.03
CA ASN A 160 -7.71 -20.49 14.88
C ASN A 160 -9.03 -20.73 14.13
N GLU A 161 -9.99 -21.25 14.89
CA GLU A 161 -11.37 -21.45 14.44
C GLU A 161 -12.23 -20.31 14.98
N VAL A 162 -12.89 -19.57 14.09
CA VAL A 162 -13.93 -18.60 14.47
C VAL A 162 -15.27 -19.23 14.14
N ILE A 163 -16.01 -19.63 15.17
CA ILE A 163 -17.41 -19.97 15.01
C ILE A 163 -18.14 -18.64 14.80
N LEU A 164 -18.74 -18.46 13.63
CA LEU A 164 -19.55 -17.30 13.25
C LEU A 164 -20.91 -17.31 13.98
N SER A 165 -21.02 -17.95 15.15
CA SER A 165 -22.28 -18.29 15.84
C SER A 165 -23.09 -17.10 16.37
N ASP A 166 -22.85 -15.89 15.88
CA ASP A 166 -23.72 -14.73 16.06
C ASP A 166 -24.41 -14.28 14.76
N ILE A 167 -24.27 -15.03 13.65
CA ILE A 167 -25.10 -14.83 12.45
C ILE A 167 -26.34 -15.76 12.43
N SER A 168 -26.32 -16.89 13.16
CA SER A 168 -27.40 -17.88 13.14
C SER A 168 -28.37 -17.84 14.32
N LYS A 169 -28.15 -16.99 15.34
CA LYS A 169 -29.17 -16.71 16.38
C LYS A 169 -29.94 -15.45 16.02
N SER A 170 -30.82 -15.56 15.02
CA SER A 170 -31.78 -14.50 14.78
C SER A 170 -33.07 -14.65 15.60
N ASP A 171 -33.24 -15.72 16.39
CA ASP A 171 -34.48 -16.05 17.12
C ASP A 171 -34.26 -16.11 18.66
N ASP A 172 -33.56 -15.14 19.25
CA ASP A 172 -33.31 -15.07 20.70
C ASP A 172 -34.12 -13.99 21.46
N ASN A 173 -35.10 -13.35 20.81
CA ASN A 173 -36.04 -12.39 21.42
C ASN A 173 -35.36 -11.13 22.02
N ASP A 174 -34.13 -10.80 21.61
CA ASP A 174 -33.59 -9.44 21.80
C ASP A 174 -34.28 -8.51 20.78
N THR A 175 -34.08 -7.20 20.86
CA THR A 175 -34.67 -6.22 19.92
C THR A 175 -33.63 -5.32 19.27
N THR A 176 -32.36 -5.49 19.62
CA THR A 176 -31.28 -4.57 19.25
C THR A 176 -30.29 -5.13 18.22
N ASN A 177 -30.37 -6.43 17.90
CA ASN A 177 -29.42 -7.11 17.01
C ASN A 177 -30.09 -7.98 15.93
N GLU A 178 -31.42 -7.96 15.78
CA GLU A 178 -32.14 -8.73 14.76
C GLU A 178 -32.50 -7.94 13.50
N ILE A 179 -32.46 -8.63 12.36
CA ILE A 179 -33.10 -8.18 11.13
C ILE A 179 -34.62 -8.33 11.30
N GLN A 180 -35.30 -7.21 11.56
CA GLN A 180 -36.74 -7.12 11.74
C GLN A 180 -37.46 -7.21 10.38
N VAL A 181 -38.37 -8.16 10.23
CA VAL A 181 -39.26 -8.22 9.06
C VAL A 181 -40.49 -7.36 9.34
N VAL A 182 -40.74 -6.38 8.48
CA VAL A 182 -41.93 -5.53 8.55
C VAL A 182 -43.11 -6.23 7.88
N SER A 183 -44.19 -6.42 8.63
CA SER A 183 -45.43 -7.04 8.14
C SER A 183 -46.61 -6.11 8.37
N LEU A 184 -47.38 -5.86 7.32
CA LEU A 184 -48.64 -5.12 7.39
C LEU A 184 -49.79 -6.10 7.08
N VAL A 185 -50.63 -6.35 8.09
CA VAL A 185 -51.85 -7.14 7.93
C VAL A 185 -53.04 -6.30 8.40
N ASN A 186 -53.99 -6.09 7.50
CA ASN A 186 -55.03 -5.07 7.62
C ASN A 186 -54.42 -3.68 7.90
N ASN A 187 -54.62 -3.15 9.10
CA ASN A 187 -54.18 -1.82 9.54
C ASN A 187 -53.15 -1.87 10.68
N ASN A 188 -52.65 -3.05 11.06
CA ASN A 188 -51.59 -3.17 12.06
C ASN A 188 -50.27 -3.40 11.35
N LEU A 189 -49.37 -2.43 11.47
CA LEU A 189 -47.98 -2.56 11.07
C LEU A 189 -47.22 -3.17 12.25
N SER A 190 -46.76 -4.40 12.09
CA SER A 190 -46.03 -5.16 13.11
C SER A 190 -44.63 -5.49 12.63
N LEU A 191 -43.67 -5.38 13.54
CA LEU A 191 -42.33 -5.90 13.34
C LEU A 191 -42.26 -7.32 13.93
N SER A 192 -41.51 -8.22 13.29
CA SER A 192 -41.30 -9.59 13.78
C SER A 192 -40.58 -9.62 15.14
N LYS A 193 -40.57 -10.78 15.82
CA LYS A 193 -39.69 -11.02 17.00
C LYS A 193 -39.78 -9.93 18.08
N SER A 194 -41.01 -9.59 18.46
CA SER A 194 -41.33 -8.64 19.55
C SER A 194 -40.95 -7.18 19.31
N GLY A 195 -40.61 -6.75 18.09
CA GLY A 195 -40.30 -5.35 17.75
C GLY A 195 -41.47 -4.35 17.87
N GLY A 196 -42.62 -4.80 18.39
CA GLY A 196 -43.81 -3.98 18.59
C GLY A 196 -44.71 -3.90 17.37
N SER A 197 -45.92 -3.36 17.59
CA SER A 197 -46.89 -3.12 16.53
C SER A 197 -47.57 -1.79 16.75
N ILE A 198 -47.79 -1.05 15.67
CA ILE A 198 -48.59 0.17 15.69
C ILE A 198 -49.88 -0.05 14.89
N ASN A 199 -51.00 0.31 15.50
CA ASN A 199 -52.27 0.35 14.81
C ASN A 199 -52.35 1.64 13.99
N LEU A 200 -52.33 1.49 12.67
CA LEU A 200 -52.43 2.59 11.72
C LEU A 200 -53.87 3.06 11.50
N GLN A 201 -54.87 2.40 12.09
CA GLN A 201 -56.28 2.79 11.97
C GLN A 201 -56.62 4.25 12.40
N PRO A 202 -55.97 4.86 13.41
CA PRO A 202 -56.15 6.28 13.73
C PRO A 202 -55.57 7.23 12.66
N TYR A 203 -54.69 6.73 11.79
CA TYR A 203 -53.99 7.49 10.75
C TYR A 203 -54.51 7.21 9.33
N LEU A 204 -55.42 6.25 9.20
CA LEU A 204 -56.16 5.93 7.97
C LEU A 204 -57.46 6.75 7.91
N ASP A 205 -57.33 8.07 8.07
CA ASP A 205 -58.42 8.98 7.71
C ASP A 205 -58.54 9.06 6.18
N ASN A 206 -59.34 8.14 5.63
CA ASN A 206 -59.86 8.24 4.28
C ASN A 206 -61.34 7.86 4.20
N THR A 207 -62.13 8.18 5.25
CA THR A 207 -63.58 7.93 5.25
C THR A 207 -64.41 9.19 5.48
N ASP A 208 -64.27 10.17 4.59
CA ASP A 208 -65.30 11.19 4.40
C ASP A 208 -66.45 10.63 3.54
N SER A 209 -67.05 9.50 3.96
CA SER A 209 -68.42 9.18 3.52
C SER A 209 -69.39 10.05 4.31
N GLN A 210 -69.39 11.34 4.00
CA GLN A 210 -70.31 12.31 4.58
C GLN A 210 -71.71 12.04 4.03
N ARG A 211 -72.59 11.50 4.89
CA ARG A 211 -73.99 11.30 4.51
C ARG A 211 -74.72 12.62 4.74
N LEU A 212 -75.19 13.23 3.66
CA LEU A 212 -76.11 14.37 3.70
C LEU A 212 -77.50 13.86 4.10
N VAL A 213 -77.97 14.29 5.27
CA VAL A 213 -79.30 13.94 5.77
C VAL A 213 -80.09 15.22 5.98
N LEU A 214 -81.17 15.37 5.22
CA LEU A 214 -82.15 16.44 5.41
C LEU A 214 -83.14 16.01 6.49
N LYS A 215 -83.22 16.77 7.59
CA LYS A 215 -84.29 16.63 8.59
C LYS A 215 -84.95 18.00 8.76
N ASN A 216 -86.23 18.08 8.39
CA ASN A 216 -86.97 19.34 8.28
C ASN A 216 -86.19 20.34 7.41
N ASP A 217 -85.87 21.49 8.00
CA ASP A 217 -85.34 22.66 7.30
C ASP A 217 -83.83 22.79 7.49
N THR A 218 -83.16 21.74 7.97
CA THR A 218 -81.73 21.78 8.23
C THR A 218 -81.06 20.63 7.51
N LEU A 219 -80.07 20.97 6.69
CA LEU A 219 -79.22 20.01 6.00
C LEU A 219 -78.03 19.72 6.92
N PHE A 220 -77.95 18.48 7.37
CA PHE A 220 -76.89 18.00 8.26
C PHE A 220 -75.84 17.22 7.47
N ILE A 221 -74.57 17.56 7.70
CA ILE A 221 -73.42 16.75 7.31
C ILE A 221 -73.06 15.90 8.53
N SER A 222 -73.01 14.57 8.39
CA SER A 222 -72.62 13.68 9.48
C SER A 222 -71.23 14.04 9.99
N ASN A 223 -71.13 14.45 11.26
CA ASN A 223 -69.92 14.95 11.95
C ASN A 223 -69.38 16.32 11.48
N GLY A 224 -70.16 17.10 10.72
CA GLY A 224 -69.78 18.43 10.25
C GLY A 224 -70.72 19.55 10.71
N ASN A 225 -70.55 20.74 10.14
CA ASN A 225 -71.44 21.87 10.32
C ASN A 225 -72.85 21.56 9.78
N PHE A 226 -73.85 22.21 10.36
CA PHE A 226 -75.20 22.21 9.84
C PHE A 226 -75.44 23.54 9.12
N ILE A 227 -76.20 23.48 8.02
CA ILE A 227 -76.79 24.69 7.45
C ILE A 227 -78.29 24.60 7.65
N VAL A 228 -78.84 25.55 8.38
CA VAL A 228 -80.29 25.73 8.43
C VAL A 228 -80.66 26.32 7.08
N LEU A 229 -81.27 25.50 6.23
CA LEU A 229 -81.93 26.01 5.05
C LEU A 229 -83.12 26.84 5.56
N PRO A 230 -83.39 28.02 4.99
CA PRO A 230 -84.46 28.88 5.49
C PRO A 230 -85.78 28.10 5.55
N SER A 231 -86.22 27.85 6.79
CA SER A 231 -87.48 27.20 7.11
C SER A 231 -88.63 28.12 6.74
N ASN A 232 -89.32 27.76 5.66
CA ASN A 232 -90.57 28.35 5.20
C ASN A 232 -90.51 29.82 4.78
N LEU A 233 -90.64 30.00 3.46
CA LEU A 233 -91.59 30.98 2.95
C LEU A 233 -92.92 30.86 3.71
N SER A 234 -93.47 32.00 4.10
CA SER A 234 -94.80 32.24 4.67
C SER A 234 -94.93 32.14 6.20
N LEU A 235 -94.78 33.29 6.86
CA LEU A 235 -95.69 33.86 7.87
C LEU A 235 -95.09 35.13 8.51
N ASP A 236 -94.49 36.01 7.72
CA ASP A 236 -94.49 37.44 8.03
C ASP A 236 -95.46 38.15 7.06
N ASN A 237 -95.98 39.31 7.46
CA ASN A 237 -96.95 40.05 6.65
C ASN A 237 -96.25 40.88 5.53
N ASP A 238 -95.18 40.38 4.92
CA ASP A 238 -94.52 41.02 3.79
C ASP A 238 -95.10 40.53 2.45
N SER A 239 -95.55 41.46 1.62
CA SER A 239 -96.21 41.19 0.34
C SER A 239 -95.26 40.83 -0.82
N THR A 240 -93.94 40.76 -0.59
CA THR A 240 -92.94 40.66 -1.67
C THR A 240 -92.28 39.30 -1.84
N ASN A 241 -92.56 38.31 -0.98
CA ASN A 241 -91.83 37.04 -1.00
C ASN A 241 -92.64 35.75 -0.73
N GLU A 242 -93.98 35.76 -0.83
CA GLU A 242 -94.78 34.52 -0.72
C GLU A 242 -95.13 33.89 -2.09
N LEU A 243 -95.07 32.55 -2.18
CA LEU A 243 -95.59 31.78 -3.31
C LEU A 243 -97.13 31.89 -3.35
N GLN A 244 -97.66 32.71 -4.24
CA GLN A 244 -99.10 32.88 -4.43
C GLN A 244 -99.67 31.71 -5.25
N ALA A 245 -100.70 31.05 -4.73
CA ALA A 245 -101.47 30.11 -5.53
C ALA A 245 -102.36 30.90 -6.50
N ILE A 246 -102.14 30.69 -7.80
CA ILE A 246 -102.91 31.30 -8.87
C ILE A 246 -104.01 30.33 -9.29
N SER A 247 -105.28 30.78 -9.23
CA SER A 247 -106.40 30.02 -9.76
C SER A 247 -107.18 30.85 -10.78
N LEU A 248 -107.51 30.23 -11.92
CA LEU A 248 -108.30 30.83 -12.97
C LEU A 248 -109.74 30.33 -12.87
N LEU A 249 -110.69 31.25 -12.72
CA LEU A 249 -112.11 30.92 -12.79
C LEU A 249 -112.80 31.88 -13.76
N ASN A 250 -113.29 31.35 -14.87
CA ASN A 250 -113.76 32.13 -16.03
C ASN A 250 -112.68 33.12 -16.52
N ASP A 251 -113.03 34.40 -16.67
CA ASP A 251 -112.18 35.45 -17.23
C ASP A 251 -111.46 36.27 -16.15
N SER A 252 -111.20 35.69 -14.97
CA SER A 252 -110.56 36.38 -13.84
C SER A 252 -109.56 35.50 -13.12
N LEU A 253 -108.36 36.06 -12.92
CA LEU A 253 -107.28 35.49 -12.11
C LEU A 253 -107.48 35.87 -10.64
N PHE A 254 -107.60 34.85 -9.80
CA PHE A 254 -107.69 35.00 -8.35
C PHE A 254 -106.38 34.59 -7.70
N PHE A 255 -105.82 35.49 -6.89
CA PHE A 255 -104.62 35.25 -6.08
C PHE A 255 -105.02 34.99 -4.63
N SER A 256 -104.51 33.91 -4.03
CA SER A 256 -104.73 33.60 -2.61
C SER A 256 -104.11 34.66 -1.67
N LYS A 257 -104.56 34.73 -0.40
CA LYS A 257 -104.05 35.61 0.67
C LYS A 257 -104.02 37.12 0.30
N ASN A 258 -105.19 37.69 -0.02
CA ASN A 258 -105.38 39.13 -0.27
C ASN A 258 -104.61 39.73 -1.48
N GLY A 259 -104.12 38.92 -2.41
CA GLY A 259 -103.39 39.36 -3.61
C GLY A 259 -104.23 40.07 -4.70
N GLY A 260 -105.51 40.34 -4.45
CA GLY A 260 -106.40 41.01 -5.40
C GLY A 260 -106.95 40.11 -6.51
N VAL A 261 -107.76 40.69 -7.39
CA VAL A 261 -108.38 40.02 -8.54
C VAL A 261 -107.99 40.77 -9.81
N VAL A 262 -107.48 40.05 -10.80
CA VAL A 262 -107.15 40.60 -12.12
C VAL A 262 -108.17 40.09 -13.14
N GLY A 263 -109.00 41.00 -13.66
CA GLY A 263 -109.93 40.72 -14.75
C GLY A 263 -109.20 40.67 -16.09
N LEU A 264 -109.25 39.53 -16.78
CA LEU A 264 -108.55 39.30 -18.06
C LEU A 264 -109.38 39.67 -19.30
N LYS A 265 -110.55 40.31 -19.10
CA LYS A 265 -111.51 40.59 -20.18
C LYS A 265 -110.99 41.53 -21.28
N ASN A 266 -109.92 42.28 -21.01
CA ASN A 266 -109.28 43.18 -21.99
C ASN A 266 -108.02 42.58 -22.66
N TYR A 267 -107.68 41.31 -22.38
CA TYR A 267 -106.52 40.61 -22.95
C TYR A 267 -106.90 39.39 -23.81
N LEU A 268 -108.17 39.28 -24.20
CA LEU A 268 -108.74 38.18 -25.00
C LEU A 268 -109.28 38.65 -26.37
N ASP A 269 -108.59 39.62 -26.97
CA ASP A 269 -108.74 40.03 -28.37
C ASP A 269 -107.33 40.45 -28.82
N ASN A 270 -106.66 39.92 -29.85
CA ASN A 270 -107.08 39.21 -31.05
C ASN A 270 -105.91 38.37 -31.63
N THR A 271 -106.29 37.39 -32.44
CA THR A 271 -105.56 36.36 -33.17
C THR A 271 -104.51 36.87 -34.17
N ASP A 272 -103.28 36.34 -34.16
CA ASP A 272 -102.37 36.28 -35.31
C ASP A 272 -101.46 35.03 -35.24
N THR A 273 -101.65 34.06 -36.15
CA THR A 273 -100.66 32.98 -36.38
C THR A 273 -99.45 33.55 -37.11
N GLN A 274 -98.34 33.75 -36.39
CA GLN A 274 -97.10 34.29 -36.93
C GLN A 274 -96.15 33.14 -37.37
N GLN A 275 -95.93 33.03 -38.67
CA GLN A 275 -94.91 32.16 -39.25
C GLN A 275 -93.56 32.89 -39.25
N LEU A 276 -92.52 32.28 -38.65
CA LEU A 276 -91.14 32.80 -38.69
C LEU A 276 -90.45 32.34 -39.98
N ALA A 277 -89.80 33.28 -40.69
CA ALA A 277 -88.98 32.99 -41.86
C ALA A 277 -87.59 33.64 -41.74
N ILE A 278 -86.56 32.87 -42.06
CA ILE A 278 -85.15 33.31 -42.12
C ILE A 278 -84.76 33.44 -43.58
N SER A 279 -84.19 34.59 -43.96
CA SER A 279 -83.58 34.81 -45.27
C SER A 279 -82.33 35.67 -45.10
N GLY A 280 -81.15 35.07 -45.28
CA GLY A 280 -79.88 35.68 -44.90
C GLY A 280 -79.73 35.79 -43.38
N ASP A 281 -79.15 36.89 -42.90
CA ASP A 281 -78.87 37.13 -41.48
C ASP A 281 -80.00 37.85 -40.73
N THR A 282 -81.20 37.89 -41.33
CA THR A 282 -82.36 38.59 -40.76
C THR A 282 -83.46 37.60 -40.44
N LEU A 283 -83.85 37.55 -39.17
CA LEU A 283 -85.04 36.86 -38.70
C LEU A 283 -86.24 37.82 -38.83
N SER A 284 -87.24 37.42 -39.61
CA SER A 284 -88.42 38.24 -39.86
C SER A 284 -89.71 37.54 -39.43
N ILE A 285 -90.60 38.32 -38.80
CA ILE A 285 -91.98 37.94 -38.47
C ILE A 285 -92.87 38.55 -39.57
N HIS A 286 -93.77 37.78 -40.18
CA HIS A 286 -94.65 38.31 -41.23
C HIS A 286 -95.49 39.48 -40.69
N ASN A 287 -95.37 40.67 -41.30
CA ASN A 287 -95.93 41.96 -40.87
C ASN A 287 -95.38 42.53 -39.53
N GLY A 288 -94.30 41.98 -39.00
CA GLY A 288 -93.65 42.43 -37.77
C GLY A 288 -92.25 43.02 -37.98
N ASN A 289 -91.64 43.40 -36.86
CA ASN A 289 -90.27 43.93 -36.84
C ASN A 289 -89.26 42.87 -37.32
N GLN A 290 -88.25 43.33 -38.04
CA GLN A 290 -87.11 42.52 -38.44
C GLN A 290 -86.02 42.65 -37.38
N VAL A 291 -85.48 41.53 -36.92
CA VAL A 291 -84.25 41.50 -36.12
C VAL A 291 -83.16 40.95 -37.01
N MET A 292 -82.14 41.78 -37.25
CA MET A 292 -80.89 41.32 -37.82
C MET A 292 -80.16 40.54 -36.74
N LEU A 293 -79.98 39.23 -36.95
CA LEU A 293 -79.13 38.44 -36.08
C LEU A 293 -77.70 38.93 -36.30
N PRO A 294 -76.93 39.22 -35.25
CA PRO A 294 -75.59 39.76 -35.39
C PRO A 294 -74.76 38.81 -36.26
N THR A 295 -74.39 39.29 -37.44
CA THR A 295 -73.38 38.69 -38.27
C THR A 295 -72.09 38.69 -37.47
N ASN A 296 -71.52 37.51 -37.26
CA ASN A 296 -70.18 37.34 -36.71
C ASN A 296 -69.21 38.35 -37.36
N TYR A 297 -68.26 38.85 -36.56
CA TYR A 297 -67.26 39.89 -36.83
C TYR A 297 -67.62 41.32 -36.38
N ASP A 298 -68.00 41.51 -35.11
CA ASP A 298 -67.50 42.68 -34.40
C ASP A 298 -66.17 42.31 -33.76
N ASN A 299 -65.10 43.07 -34.01
CA ASN A 299 -63.77 42.81 -33.45
C ASN A 299 -63.72 43.08 -31.92
N ASP A 300 -64.71 42.63 -31.15
CA ASP A 300 -64.80 42.81 -29.70
C ASP A 300 -64.17 41.62 -28.97
N SER A 301 -63.03 41.88 -28.34
CA SER A 301 -62.20 40.86 -27.71
C SER A 301 -62.80 40.13 -26.50
N THR A 302 -63.99 40.52 -26.02
CA THR A 302 -64.50 40.12 -24.70
C THR A 302 -65.63 39.08 -24.70
N ASN A 303 -66.25 38.79 -25.84
CA ASN A 303 -67.42 37.90 -25.94
C ASN A 303 -67.28 36.78 -26.98
N GLU A 304 -66.08 36.55 -27.50
CA GLU A 304 -65.77 35.50 -28.49
C GLU A 304 -65.09 34.28 -27.86
N ILE A 305 -65.25 33.09 -28.48
CA ILE A 305 -64.49 31.89 -28.12
C ILE A 305 -63.02 32.11 -28.52
N GLN A 306 -62.16 32.39 -27.55
CA GLN A 306 -60.74 32.60 -27.80
C GLN A 306 -60.03 31.25 -28.04
N GLN A 307 -59.48 31.06 -29.24
CA GLN A 307 -58.55 29.97 -29.51
C GLN A 307 -57.15 30.32 -28.97
N ILE A 308 -56.58 29.40 -28.18
CA ILE A 308 -55.18 29.42 -27.76
C ILE A 308 -54.37 28.67 -28.81
N PHE A 309 -53.37 29.34 -29.39
CA PHE A 309 -52.43 28.67 -30.28
C PHE A 309 -50.99 29.13 -30.00
N LEU A 310 -50.06 28.23 -30.26
CA LEU A 310 -48.63 28.47 -30.09
C LEU A 310 -48.02 28.79 -31.46
N SER A 311 -47.26 29.88 -31.54
CA SER A 311 -46.45 30.20 -32.72
C SER A 311 -45.06 30.60 -32.25
N ASN A 312 -44.06 29.75 -32.55
CA ASN A 312 -42.72 29.81 -31.97
C ASN A 312 -42.78 29.76 -30.42
N ASP A 313 -42.09 30.69 -29.75
CA ASP A 313 -41.95 30.76 -28.28
C ASP A 313 -42.95 31.74 -27.64
N THR A 314 -44.09 31.97 -28.27
CA THR A 314 -45.09 32.92 -27.78
C THR A 314 -46.47 32.27 -27.86
N LEU A 315 -47.16 32.27 -26.72
CA LEU A 315 -48.54 31.81 -26.62
C LEU A 315 -49.44 32.98 -26.99
N PHE A 316 -50.27 32.81 -28.03
CA PHE A 316 -51.18 33.84 -28.51
C PHE A 316 -52.63 33.51 -28.14
N LEU A 317 -53.34 34.54 -27.70
CA LEU A 317 -54.80 34.57 -27.71
C LEU A 317 -55.23 35.32 -28.98
N THR A 318 -56.33 34.86 -29.59
CA THR A 318 -56.82 35.30 -30.90
C THR A 318 -57.06 36.81 -31.01
N ASN A 319 -57.17 37.52 -29.88
CA ASN A 319 -57.40 38.97 -29.79
C ASN A 319 -56.18 39.77 -29.25
N SER A 320 -54.98 39.43 -29.73
CA SER A 320 -53.73 40.22 -29.60
C SER A 320 -53.03 40.25 -28.24
N ASN A 321 -53.54 39.56 -27.23
CA ASN A 321 -52.78 39.31 -26.00
C ASN A 321 -51.83 38.13 -26.20
N PHE A 322 -50.56 38.33 -25.85
CA PHE A 322 -49.53 37.32 -25.99
C PHE A 322 -48.73 37.18 -24.69
N VAL A 323 -48.34 35.95 -24.36
CA VAL A 323 -47.35 35.67 -23.32
C VAL A 323 -46.06 35.24 -24.01
N PRO A 324 -45.03 36.10 -24.04
CA PRO A 324 -43.70 35.68 -24.46
C PRO A 324 -43.17 34.64 -23.47
N LEU A 325 -42.94 33.39 -23.92
CA LEU A 325 -42.37 32.32 -23.08
C LEU A 325 -40.85 32.43 -22.95
N ASN A 326 -40.24 33.34 -23.72
CA ASN A 326 -38.81 33.65 -23.81
C ASN A 326 -38.18 34.25 -22.54
N LYS A 327 -38.89 34.27 -21.39
CA LYS A 327 -38.22 34.45 -20.08
C LYS A 327 -37.59 33.17 -19.52
N PHE A 328 -37.80 32.02 -20.16
CA PHE A 328 -37.07 30.78 -19.86
C PHE A 328 -35.91 30.52 -20.85
N ASN A 329 -35.56 31.51 -21.67
CA ASN A 329 -34.50 31.41 -22.67
C ASN A 329 -33.22 32.15 -22.26
N GLU A 330 -32.94 32.23 -20.94
CA GLU A 330 -31.55 32.31 -20.51
C GLU A 330 -30.96 30.93 -20.75
N ASP A 331 -30.48 30.74 -21.99
CA ASP A 331 -29.57 29.69 -22.45
C ASP A 331 -29.52 28.50 -21.50
N SER A 332 -30.41 27.51 -21.70
CA SER A 332 -30.61 26.33 -20.83
C SER A 332 -29.36 25.45 -20.63
N THR A 333 -28.23 25.91 -21.15
CA THR A 333 -26.88 25.39 -21.11
C THR A 333 -26.01 26.05 -20.02
N ARG A 334 -26.45 27.13 -19.34
CA ARG A 334 -25.61 27.84 -18.35
C ARG A 334 -26.31 28.13 -17.02
N ILE A 335 -25.53 28.05 -15.93
CA ILE A 335 -25.86 28.56 -14.60
C ILE A 335 -24.93 29.73 -14.34
N ALA A 336 -25.43 30.96 -14.22
CA ALA A 336 -24.60 32.16 -14.11
C ALA A 336 -25.06 33.09 -12.97
N ASP A 337 -24.15 33.91 -12.46
CA ASP A 337 -24.48 35.02 -11.58
C ASP A 337 -25.06 36.22 -12.36
N ARG A 338 -25.41 37.29 -11.63
CA ARG A 338 -26.16 38.42 -12.17
C ARG A 338 -25.44 39.17 -13.30
N ASP A 339 -24.11 39.24 -13.27
CA ASP A 339 -23.32 39.89 -14.32
C ASP A 339 -22.77 38.89 -15.36
N GLY A 340 -22.96 37.59 -15.13
CA GLY A 340 -22.61 36.50 -16.03
C GLY A 340 -21.12 36.17 -16.07
N ASN A 341 -20.30 36.78 -15.23
CA ASN A 341 -18.86 36.53 -15.18
C ASN A 341 -18.52 35.24 -14.41
N THR A 342 -19.38 34.83 -13.47
CA THR A 342 -19.25 33.59 -12.70
C THR A 342 -20.32 32.64 -13.17
N ARG A 343 -19.90 31.59 -13.88
CA ARG A 343 -20.84 30.69 -14.55
C ARG A 343 -20.34 29.26 -14.70
N VAL A 344 -21.28 28.34 -14.71
CA VAL A 344 -21.14 27.00 -15.27
C VAL A 344 -21.73 27.02 -16.68
N GLU A 345 -20.97 26.56 -17.66
CA GLU A 345 -21.34 26.57 -19.07
C GLU A 345 -21.20 25.15 -19.64
N VAL A 346 -22.30 24.59 -20.14
CA VAL A 346 -22.38 23.27 -20.75
C VAL A 346 -22.43 23.49 -22.26
N GLU A 347 -21.40 23.08 -22.99
CA GLU A 347 -21.33 23.19 -24.47
C GLU A 347 -21.27 24.65 -24.99
N ALA A 348 -20.09 25.13 -25.42
CA ALA A 348 -20.00 26.47 -26.04
C ALA A 348 -20.47 26.48 -27.51
N ASN A 349 -20.65 25.30 -28.11
CA ASN A 349 -21.24 25.10 -29.43
C ASN A 349 -21.89 23.70 -29.50
N PRO A 350 -22.82 23.44 -30.44
CA PRO A 350 -23.62 22.21 -30.48
C PRO A 350 -22.84 20.90 -30.63
N ASN A 351 -21.55 20.96 -30.95
CA ASN A 351 -20.71 19.78 -31.19
C ASN A 351 -19.66 19.58 -30.10
N GLU A 352 -19.66 20.42 -29.06
CA GLU A 352 -18.64 20.39 -28.01
C GLU A 352 -19.22 19.81 -26.73
N ASN A 353 -18.65 18.70 -26.27
CA ASN A 353 -19.11 18.00 -25.07
C ASN A 353 -18.24 18.38 -23.85
N ILE A 354 -18.20 19.67 -23.49
CA ILE A 354 -17.37 20.19 -22.39
C ILE A 354 -18.22 20.99 -21.41
N ILE A 355 -18.06 20.71 -20.11
CA ILE A 355 -18.64 21.50 -19.01
C ILE A 355 -17.53 22.38 -18.43
N ARG A 356 -17.76 23.69 -18.32
CA ARG A 356 -16.77 24.67 -17.85
C ARG A 356 -17.25 25.40 -16.60
N PHE A 357 -16.32 25.69 -15.72
CA PHE A 357 -16.53 26.52 -14.54
C PHE A 357 -15.65 27.77 -14.66
N LYS A 358 -16.30 28.94 -14.73
CA LYS A 358 -15.67 30.25 -14.88
C LYS A 358 -15.98 31.12 -13.68
N MET A 359 -15.01 31.92 -13.24
CA MET A 359 -15.15 32.95 -12.20
C MET A 359 -14.48 34.22 -12.71
N ASP A 360 -15.16 35.36 -12.60
CA ASP A 360 -14.70 36.65 -13.14
C ASP A 360 -14.26 36.56 -14.62
N GLY A 361 -14.99 35.78 -15.43
CA GLY A 361 -14.71 35.54 -16.84
C GLY A 361 -13.56 34.59 -17.14
N VAL A 362 -12.81 34.13 -16.13
CA VAL A 362 -11.66 33.22 -16.27
C VAL A 362 -12.09 31.77 -16.02
N GLN A 363 -11.70 30.85 -16.90
CA GLN A 363 -11.95 29.42 -16.72
C GLN A 363 -10.95 28.82 -15.74
N TYR A 364 -11.43 28.12 -14.71
CA TYR A 364 -10.56 27.46 -13.72
C TYR A 364 -10.68 25.94 -13.74
N LEU A 365 -11.82 25.41 -14.20
CA LEU A 365 -12.06 23.97 -14.27
C LEU A 365 -12.88 23.62 -15.51
N ALA A 366 -12.57 22.50 -16.17
CA ALA A 366 -13.39 21.92 -17.21
C ALA A 366 -13.50 20.40 -17.06
N LEU A 367 -14.66 19.85 -17.43
CA LEU A 367 -14.86 18.43 -17.66
C LEU A 367 -14.84 18.19 -19.16
N ASP A 368 -13.78 17.55 -19.65
CA ASP A 368 -13.60 17.23 -21.07
C ASP A 368 -13.18 15.77 -21.21
N SER A 369 -13.90 15.02 -22.05
CA SER A 369 -13.49 13.67 -22.48
C SER A 369 -13.13 12.74 -21.31
N GLY A 370 -13.88 12.83 -20.20
CA GLY A 370 -13.67 12.04 -18.98
C GLY A 370 -12.59 12.55 -18.01
N ARG A 371 -12.02 13.73 -18.23
CA ARG A 371 -10.99 14.35 -17.36
C ARG A 371 -11.53 15.57 -16.63
N ILE A 372 -11.02 15.83 -15.43
CA ILE A 372 -11.10 17.13 -14.76
C ILE A 372 -9.83 17.90 -15.11
N GLU A 373 -9.97 18.95 -15.90
CA GLU A 373 -8.87 19.81 -16.30
C GLU A 373 -8.88 21.08 -15.47
N VAL A 374 -7.74 21.43 -14.87
CA VAL A 374 -7.56 22.65 -14.09
C VAL A 374 -6.77 23.68 -14.91
N TYR A 375 -7.22 24.93 -14.83
CA TYR A 375 -6.69 26.04 -15.63
C TYR A 375 -6.32 27.22 -14.73
N ASN A 376 -5.36 28.04 -15.19
CA ASN A 376 -4.94 29.28 -14.51
C ASN A 376 -4.41 29.08 -13.07
N THR A 377 -3.85 27.90 -12.81
CA THR A 377 -3.17 27.51 -11.57
C THR A 377 -1.68 27.24 -11.78
N GLY A 378 -1.14 27.59 -12.96
CA GLY A 378 0.26 27.35 -13.26
C GLY A 378 0.64 25.87 -13.39
N SER A 379 -0.25 25.09 -14.04
CA SER A 379 -0.18 23.61 -14.13
C SER A 379 -0.31 22.88 -12.79
N SER A 380 -0.72 23.57 -11.72
CA SER A 380 -0.91 22.96 -10.41
C SER A 380 -2.34 22.50 -10.16
N VAL A 381 -2.52 21.48 -9.32
CA VAL A 381 -3.83 20.98 -8.86
C VAL A 381 -4.01 21.36 -7.40
N PHE A 382 -5.06 22.12 -7.09
CA PHE A 382 -5.41 22.51 -5.72
C PHE A 382 -6.83 22.03 -5.39
N LEU A 383 -6.98 21.17 -4.39
CA LEU A 383 -8.27 20.63 -3.97
C LEU A 383 -8.36 20.56 -2.44
N GLY A 384 -9.26 21.34 -1.86
CA GLY A 384 -9.43 21.48 -0.41
C GLY A 384 -9.45 22.94 0.01
N GLU A 385 -10.06 23.23 1.16
CA GLU A 385 -10.12 24.59 1.72
C GLU A 385 -8.69 25.14 1.92
N GLU A 386 -8.40 26.31 1.35
CA GLU A 386 -7.09 26.99 1.39
C GLU A 386 -5.90 26.18 0.80
N ALA A 387 -6.15 25.12 0.02
CA ALA A 387 -5.08 24.41 -0.68
C ALA A 387 -4.38 25.35 -1.68
N GLY A 388 -3.06 25.49 -1.58
CA GLY A 388 -2.26 26.38 -2.44
C GLY A 388 -2.65 27.87 -2.39
N LEU A 389 -3.28 28.34 -1.31
CA LEU A 389 -3.83 29.71 -1.24
C LEU A 389 -2.82 30.81 -1.57
N ASN A 390 -1.57 30.69 -1.11
CA ASN A 390 -0.52 31.69 -1.31
C ASN A 390 0.31 31.45 -2.58
N ASP A 391 -0.02 30.44 -3.38
CA ASP A 391 0.74 30.08 -4.59
C ASP A 391 0.72 31.25 -5.58
N ASP A 392 1.86 31.55 -6.19
CA ASP A 392 1.98 32.64 -7.16
C ASP A 392 1.31 32.32 -8.51
N ARG A 393 0.80 31.08 -8.68
CA ARG A 393 0.13 30.55 -9.87
C ARG A 393 1.00 30.63 -11.13
N SER A 394 2.32 30.77 -10.99
CA SER A 394 3.28 30.61 -12.07
C SER A 394 3.46 29.11 -12.41
N PHE A 395 4.22 28.75 -13.44
CA PHE A 395 4.38 27.35 -13.90
C PHE A 395 5.07 26.45 -12.85
N ASN A 396 4.31 26.05 -11.84
CA ASN A 396 4.81 25.42 -10.62
C ASN A 396 4.66 23.90 -10.63
N ASP A 397 3.71 23.33 -11.36
CA ASP A 397 3.47 21.87 -11.41
C ASP A 397 3.26 21.23 -10.01
N ASN A 398 2.53 21.90 -9.10
CA ASN A 398 2.25 21.40 -7.75
C ASN A 398 0.96 20.55 -7.69
N VAL A 399 0.87 19.61 -6.74
CA VAL A 399 -0.36 18.85 -6.44
C VAL A 399 -0.66 18.98 -4.96
N PHE A 400 -1.64 19.80 -4.59
CA PHE A 400 -2.08 19.99 -3.20
C PHE A 400 -3.52 19.53 -2.99
N LEU A 401 -3.68 18.50 -2.15
CA LEU A 401 -4.97 17.87 -1.85
C LEU A 401 -5.19 17.77 -0.34
N GLY A 402 -6.16 18.52 0.18
CA GLY A 402 -6.54 18.53 1.60
C GLY A 402 -6.69 19.95 2.15
N ASN A 403 -7.37 20.08 3.30
CA ASN A 403 -7.50 21.36 4.01
C ASN A 403 -6.09 21.91 4.32
N ARG A 404 -5.82 23.12 3.81
CA ARG A 404 -4.57 23.88 3.98
C ARG A 404 -3.31 23.18 3.44
N ALA A 405 -3.46 22.20 2.54
CA ALA A 405 -2.32 21.56 1.89
C ALA A 405 -1.54 22.59 1.05
N GLY A 406 -0.24 22.72 1.28
CA GLY A 406 0.62 23.68 0.58
C GLY A 406 0.19 25.15 0.73
N LYS A 407 -0.59 25.51 1.76
CA LYS A 407 -1.16 26.87 1.92
C LYS A 407 -0.09 27.97 1.85
N GLY A 408 1.07 27.73 2.47
CA GLY A 408 2.17 28.67 2.55
C GLY A 408 3.00 28.82 1.27
N ASN A 409 2.80 27.97 0.25
CA ASN A 409 3.66 27.93 -0.94
C ASN A 409 3.58 29.27 -1.66
N THR A 410 4.67 30.02 -1.76
CA THR A 410 4.73 31.31 -2.45
C THR A 410 5.42 31.23 -3.81
N GLY A 411 6.22 30.18 -4.06
CA GLY A 411 6.92 29.99 -5.33
C GLY A 411 7.68 28.67 -5.45
N GLY A 412 7.38 27.70 -4.57
CA GLY A 412 7.93 26.36 -4.68
C GLY A 412 7.29 25.59 -5.84
N ILE A 413 8.09 24.77 -6.53
CA ILE A 413 7.66 24.03 -7.72
C ILE A 413 7.77 22.51 -7.53
N LYS A 414 6.96 21.75 -8.26
CA LYS A 414 6.98 20.28 -8.37
C LYS A 414 6.77 19.58 -7.03
N ASN A 415 5.95 20.17 -6.17
CA ASN A 415 5.63 19.62 -4.86
C ASN A 415 4.33 18.80 -4.92
N THR A 416 4.28 17.68 -4.22
CA THR A 416 3.06 16.91 -3.98
C THR A 416 2.75 16.96 -2.48
N ALA A 417 1.60 17.52 -2.09
CA ALA A 417 1.12 17.57 -0.71
C ALA A 417 -0.29 16.97 -0.63
N ILE A 418 -0.45 15.84 0.06
CA ILE A 418 -1.73 15.14 0.20
C ILE A 418 -2.02 14.90 1.68
N GLY A 419 -3.05 15.54 2.23
CA GLY A 419 -3.45 15.46 3.63
C GLY A 419 -3.68 16.83 4.25
N LYS A 420 -4.39 16.86 5.38
CA LYS A 420 -4.62 18.09 6.14
C LYS A 420 -3.27 18.69 6.59
N GLU A 421 -3.06 19.96 6.27
CA GLU A 421 -1.87 20.74 6.66
C GLU A 421 -0.53 20.10 6.23
N ALA A 422 -0.54 19.26 5.19
CA ALA A 422 0.69 18.79 4.53
C ALA A 422 1.37 19.99 3.84
N MET A 423 2.67 20.19 4.08
CA MET A 423 3.45 21.34 3.56
C MET A 423 2.83 22.72 3.90
N LEU A 424 2.22 22.86 5.08
CA LEU A 424 1.48 24.07 5.47
C LEU A 424 2.32 25.35 5.36
N ASN A 425 3.58 25.33 5.83
CA ASN A 425 4.46 26.49 5.92
C ASN A 425 5.61 26.49 4.90
N THR A 426 5.51 25.70 3.81
CA THR A 426 6.51 25.74 2.72
C THR A 426 6.38 26.98 1.89
N THR A 427 7.45 27.76 1.71
CA THR A 427 7.42 29.02 0.94
C THR A 427 8.01 28.84 -0.45
N THR A 428 9.29 28.45 -0.56
CA THR A 428 10.01 28.29 -1.85
C THR A 428 10.61 26.90 -2.04
N GLY A 429 10.44 25.99 -1.06
CA GLY A 429 10.89 24.61 -1.16
C GLY A 429 10.29 23.90 -2.39
N SER A 430 11.10 23.10 -3.09
CA SER A 430 10.73 22.51 -4.38
C SER A 430 11.03 21.02 -4.45
N SER A 431 10.29 20.30 -5.31
CA SER A 431 10.45 18.86 -5.55
C SER A 431 10.29 17.99 -4.29
N ASN A 432 9.34 18.34 -3.42
CA ASN A 432 9.02 17.59 -2.22
C ASN A 432 7.77 16.72 -2.39
N THR A 433 7.70 15.57 -1.74
CA THR A 433 6.51 14.71 -1.67
C THR A 433 6.08 14.52 -0.22
N ALA A 434 4.97 15.14 0.19
CA ALA A 434 4.37 15.04 1.52
C ALA A 434 3.00 14.35 1.43
N VAL A 435 2.84 13.19 2.07
CA VAL A 435 1.58 12.43 2.09
C VAL A 435 1.25 12.03 3.52
N GLY A 436 0.23 12.65 4.11
CA GLY A 436 -0.18 12.45 5.50
C GLY A 436 -0.55 13.76 6.19
N SER A 437 -1.36 13.69 7.24
CA SER A 437 -1.71 14.88 8.03
C SER A 437 -0.46 15.46 8.69
N GLY A 438 -0.18 16.75 8.46
CA GLY A 438 0.97 17.44 9.02
C GLY A 438 2.34 17.00 8.47
N ALA A 439 2.39 16.20 7.40
CA ALA A 439 3.66 15.84 6.77
C ALA A 439 4.38 17.09 6.24
N MET A 440 5.67 17.26 6.56
CA MET A 440 6.48 18.46 6.23
C MET A 440 5.84 19.81 6.65
N ASN A 441 5.13 19.88 7.78
CA ASN A 441 4.37 21.07 8.15
C ASN A 441 5.20 22.37 8.17
N ASN A 442 6.42 22.33 8.73
CA ASN A 442 7.27 23.51 8.91
C ASN A 442 8.39 23.69 7.87
N ASN A 443 8.47 22.85 6.83
CA ASN A 443 9.52 22.95 5.82
C ASN A 443 9.41 24.27 5.07
N THR A 444 10.33 25.23 5.26
CA THR A 444 10.25 26.57 4.62
C THR A 444 10.92 26.60 3.24
N VAL A 445 12.17 26.16 3.13
CA VAL A 445 13.00 26.25 1.90
C VAL A 445 13.56 24.89 1.43
N GLY A 446 13.40 23.82 2.21
CA GLY A 446 13.95 22.49 1.92
C GLY A 446 13.43 21.88 0.63
N TYR A 447 14.26 21.06 -0.03
CA TYR A 447 14.00 20.50 -1.35
C TYR A 447 14.38 19.01 -1.45
N TYR A 448 13.80 18.29 -2.42
CA TYR A 448 14.02 16.85 -2.65
C TYR A 448 13.70 15.95 -1.45
N ASN A 449 12.75 16.33 -0.59
CA ASN A 449 12.34 15.51 0.54
C ASN A 449 11.13 14.63 0.20
N VAL A 450 11.07 13.43 0.80
CA VAL A 450 9.91 12.54 0.78
C VAL A 450 9.45 12.34 2.22
N ALA A 451 8.20 12.66 2.54
CA ALA A 451 7.58 12.49 3.84
C ALA A 451 6.23 11.79 3.67
N ILE A 452 6.10 10.55 4.12
CA ILE A 452 4.88 9.75 3.99
C ILE A 452 4.51 9.24 5.38
N GLY A 453 3.37 9.67 5.91
CA GLY A 453 2.92 9.36 7.27
C GLY A 453 2.47 10.61 8.00
N ARG A 454 1.67 10.45 9.07
CA ARG A 454 1.25 11.57 9.90
C ARG A 454 2.47 12.16 10.62
N ASN A 455 2.63 13.48 10.53
CA ASN A 455 3.72 14.25 11.13
C ASN A 455 5.14 13.78 10.77
N SER A 456 5.33 13.11 9.64
CA SER A 456 6.66 12.81 9.13
C SER A 456 7.36 14.10 8.69
N LEU A 457 8.64 14.25 9.06
CA LEU A 457 9.46 15.43 8.74
C LEU A 457 8.85 16.77 9.22
N TYR A 458 8.12 16.77 10.34
CA TYR A 458 7.25 17.88 10.78
C TYR A 458 7.99 19.20 11.01
N SER A 459 9.13 19.17 11.71
CA SER A 459 9.90 20.36 12.14
C SER A 459 11.03 20.78 11.18
N ASN A 460 11.10 20.18 9.98
CA ASN A 460 12.11 20.52 8.98
C ASN A 460 12.04 22.00 8.63
N VAL A 461 13.15 22.75 8.58
CA VAL A 461 13.14 24.17 8.19
C VAL A 461 13.85 24.39 6.86
N ILE A 462 15.09 23.89 6.72
CA ILE A 462 15.98 24.14 5.56
C ILE A 462 16.61 22.85 4.98
N SER A 463 16.24 21.66 5.46
CA SER A 463 16.95 20.43 5.15
C SER A 463 16.51 19.80 3.81
N TYR A 464 17.39 19.03 3.17
CA TYR A 464 17.22 18.53 1.80
C TYR A 464 17.50 17.03 1.68
N SER A 465 16.92 16.40 0.66
CA SER A 465 17.21 14.99 0.30
C SER A 465 16.96 13.98 1.42
N ASN A 466 15.92 14.18 2.24
CA ASN A 466 15.52 13.21 3.27
C ASN A 466 14.38 12.30 2.78
N ILE A 467 14.37 11.06 3.26
CA ILE A 467 13.25 10.13 3.10
C ILE A 467 12.71 9.81 4.50
N ALA A 468 11.48 10.19 4.82
CA ALA A 468 10.79 9.94 6.07
C ALA A 468 9.49 9.19 5.79
N ILE A 469 9.39 7.91 6.14
CA ILE A 469 8.22 7.08 5.87
C ILE A 469 7.78 6.41 7.18
N GLY A 470 6.65 6.85 7.75
CA GLY A 470 6.10 6.35 9.01
C GLY A 470 5.49 7.45 9.88
N PHE A 471 4.79 7.06 10.94
CA PHE A 471 4.29 8.00 11.93
C PHE A 471 5.46 8.62 12.71
N ASN A 472 5.51 9.96 12.76
CA ASN A 472 6.59 10.74 13.43
C ASN A 472 8.03 10.43 12.96
N ALA A 473 8.22 9.83 11.77
CA ALA A 473 9.56 9.64 11.22
C ALA A 473 10.25 11.01 10.98
N LEU A 474 11.46 11.21 11.52
CA LEU A 474 12.20 12.49 11.46
C LEU A 474 11.41 13.71 11.97
N HIS A 475 10.61 13.57 13.05
CA HIS A 475 9.71 14.62 13.53
C HIS A 475 10.43 15.94 13.90
N ASP A 476 11.50 15.87 14.71
CA ASP A 476 12.19 17.04 15.27
C ASP A 476 13.37 17.55 14.42
N HIS A 477 13.58 16.98 13.23
CA HIS A 477 14.73 17.31 12.39
C HIS A 477 14.66 18.71 11.81
N ILE A 478 15.67 19.54 12.08
CA ILE A 478 15.65 20.98 11.75
C ILE A 478 16.54 21.30 10.53
N THR A 479 17.79 20.80 10.51
CA THR A 479 18.85 21.21 9.57
C THR A 479 19.74 20.03 9.14
N ASN A 480 20.43 20.18 7.99
CA ASN A 480 21.32 19.20 7.34
C ASN A 480 20.59 18.00 6.72
N GLY A 481 20.94 17.63 5.49
CA GLY A 481 20.18 16.68 4.69
C GLY A 481 20.66 15.22 4.69
N GLY A 482 20.00 14.40 3.87
CA GLY A 482 20.46 13.08 3.47
C GLY A 482 20.10 11.93 4.42
N ASN A 483 19.10 12.09 5.29
CA ASN A 483 18.66 11.02 6.19
C ASN A 483 17.62 10.11 5.51
N ILE A 484 17.66 8.81 5.78
CA ILE A 484 16.62 7.84 5.44
C ILE A 484 16.04 7.33 6.77
N ALA A 485 14.75 7.55 7.01
CA ALA A 485 14.00 7.11 8.19
C ALA A 485 12.74 6.37 7.73
N ILE A 486 12.69 5.06 7.92
CA ILE A 486 11.56 4.22 7.51
C ILE A 486 11.08 3.40 8.70
N GLY A 487 9.89 3.69 9.20
CA GLY A 487 9.32 3.08 10.39
C GLY A 487 8.63 4.11 11.28
N GLU A 488 7.86 3.62 12.25
CA GLU A 488 7.26 4.46 13.28
C GLU A 488 8.34 4.97 14.25
N GLN A 489 8.32 6.28 14.52
CA GLN A 489 9.22 6.97 15.45
C GLN A 489 10.72 6.75 15.15
N THR A 490 11.04 6.48 13.88
CA THR A 490 12.42 6.34 13.41
C THR A 490 13.06 7.73 13.30
N LEU A 491 14.24 7.93 13.93
CA LEU A 491 14.91 9.24 13.99
C LEU A 491 14.01 10.39 14.51
N GLU A 492 13.02 10.10 15.38
CA GLU A 492 12.02 11.09 15.83
C GLU A 492 12.67 12.33 16.45
N HIS A 493 13.63 12.14 17.36
CA HIS A 493 14.32 13.21 18.08
C HIS A 493 15.68 13.57 17.46
N ASN A 494 15.82 13.37 16.14
CA ASN A 494 17.01 13.82 15.44
C ASN A 494 17.00 15.33 15.22
N ILE A 495 17.95 16.09 15.78
CA ILE A 495 17.94 17.56 15.70
C ILE A 495 18.72 18.05 14.47
N SER A 496 20.00 17.66 14.36
CA SER A 496 20.90 18.14 13.30
C SER A 496 21.81 17.07 12.68
N GLY A 497 21.60 15.79 13.05
CA GLY A 497 22.32 14.67 12.46
C GLY A 497 22.01 14.53 10.96
N SER A 498 22.99 14.07 10.18
CA SER A 498 22.90 14.00 8.73
C SER A 498 23.45 12.69 8.20
N LYS A 499 23.02 12.30 6.99
CA LYS A 499 23.45 11.08 6.30
C LYS A 499 23.23 9.78 7.10
N ASN A 500 22.23 9.75 7.97
CA ASN A 500 21.88 8.54 8.71
C ASN A 500 20.89 7.68 7.92
N VAL A 501 21.00 6.37 8.01
CA VAL A 501 20.03 5.40 7.49
C VAL A 501 19.43 4.66 8.68
N ALA A 502 18.14 4.83 8.93
CA ALA A 502 17.41 4.22 10.01
C ALA A 502 16.16 3.52 9.46
N ILE A 503 16.02 2.22 9.72
CA ILE A 503 14.90 1.41 9.23
C ILE A 503 14.41 0.51 10.36
N GLY A 504 13.16 0.69 10.78
CA GLY A 504 12.51 -0.07 11.85
C GLY A 504 11.91 0.82 12.95
N PHE A 505 10.99 0.25 13.72
CA PHE A 505 10.34 0.92 14.86
C PHE A 505 11.39 1.47 15.84
N LYS A 506 11.35 2.78 16.11
CA LYS A 506 12.28 3.47 17.03
C LYS A 506 13.77 3.23 16.77
N SER A 507 14.14 2.97 15.52
CA SER A 507 15.56 2.93 15.12
C SER A 507 16.14 4.35 15.16
N LEU A 508 17.30 4.53 15.82
CA LEU A 508 17.97 5.83 15.99
C LEU A 508 17.10 6.96 16.62
N ASP A 509 16.11 6.60 17.43
CA ASP A 509 15.10 7.51 18.03
C ASP A 509 15.72 8.78 18.64
N THR A 510 16.67 8.64 19.58
CA THR A 510 17.21 9.77 20.35
C THR A 510 18.48 10.41 19.76
N ASN A 511 18.73 10.27 18.45
CA ASN A 511 19.98 10.74 17.84
C ASN A 511 20.06 12.25 17.67
N SER A 512 20.59 12.99 18.64
CA SER A 512 20.65 14.45 18.59
C SER A 512 21.54 14.99 17.45
N THR A 513 22.82 14.59 17.39
CA THR A 513 23.81 15.16 16.45
C THR A 513 24.60 14.13 15.65
N GLY A 514 24.47 12.84 15.93
CA GLY A 514 25.25 11.79 15.26
C GLY A 514 25.03 11.75 13.75
N THR A 515 26.10 11.49 13.00
CA THR A 515 26.08 11.47 11.52
C THR A 515 26.59 10.15 10.96
N GLU A 516 26.19 9.83 9.73
CA GLU A 516 26.72 8.69 8.97
C GLU A 516 26.51 7.33 9.66
N ASN A 517 25.43 7.20 10.45
CA ASN A 517 25.06 5.93 11.08
C ASN A 517 24.12 5.11 10.20
N VAL A 518 24.21 3.79 10.27
CA VAL A 518 23.29 2.84 9.63
C VAL A 518 22.66 1.99 10.73
N ALA A 519 21.36 2.13 10.99
CA ALA A 519 20.60 1.36 11.97
C ALA A 519 19.42 0.65 11.28
N ILE A 520 19.43 -0.68 11.27
CA ILE A 520 18.41 -1.49 10.62
C ILE A 520 17.90 -2.54 11.60
N GLY A 521 16.63 -2.44 11.98
CA GLY A 521 15.98 -3.29 12.98
C GLY A 521 15.25 -2.46 14.04
N GLY A 522 14.24 -3.06 14.68
CA GLY A 522 13.51 -2.40 15.76
C GLY A 522 14.44 -2.04 16.93
N GLU A 523 14.32 -0.80 17.41
CA GLU A 523 15.14 -0.24 18.50
C GLU A 523 16.67 -0.35 18.28
N SER A 524 17.12 -0.49 17.03
CA SER A 524 18.55 -0.46 16.70
C SER A 524 19.10 0.95 16.92
N MET A 525 20.19 1.06 17.69
CA MET A 525 20.82 2.33 18.09
C MET A 525 19.85 3.36 18.69
N LYS A 526 18.78 2.90 19.35
CA LYS A 526 17.71 3.77 19.87
C LYS A 526 18.22 4.93 20.74
N ASP A 527 19.18 4.66 21.62
CA ASP A 527 19.74 5.63 22.57
C ASP A 527 21.09 6.25 22.12
N ASN A 528 21.42 6.21 20.82
CA ASN A 528 22.65 6.83 20.31
C ASN A 528 22.50 8.36 20.26
N LEU A 529 22.97 9.07 21.29
CA LEU A 529 22.82 10.54 21.36
C LEU A 529 23.72 11.32 20.38
N THR A 530 25.00 10.94 20.28
CA THR A 530 26.03 11.70 19.53
C THR A 530 26.97 10.85 18.67
N GLY A 531 26.94 9.52 18.80
CA GLY A 531 27.86 8.62 18.11
C GLY A 531 27.69 8.68 16.59
N SER A 532 28.79 8.61 15.86
CA SER A 532 28.85 8.74 14.41
C SER A 532 29.56 7.56 13.74
N GLU A 533 29.28 7.36 12.45
CA GLU A 533 29.92 6.32 11.62
C GLU A 533 29.69 4.89 12.14
N ASN A 534 28.59 4.63 12.83
CA ASN A 534 28.27 3.29 13.35
C ASN A 534 27.36 2.51 12.40
N VAL A 535 27.49 1.19 12.40
CA VAL A 535 26.58 0.26 11.71
C VAL A 535 25.95 -0.66 12.74
N ALA A 536 24.63 -0.74 12.78
CA ALA A 536 23.85 -1.61 13.66
C ALA A 536 22.76 -2.32 12.87
N ILE A 537 22.79 -3.65 12.82
CA ILE A 537 21.83 -4.46 12.07
C ILE A 537 21.31 -5.57 12.98
N GLY A 538 20.02 -5.52 13.30
CA GLY A 538 19.32 -6.44 14.21
C GLY A 538 18.43 -5.72 15.22
N PHE A 539 17.51 -6.45 15.84
CA PHE A 539 16.70 -5.93 16.94
C PHE A 539 17.60 -5.53 18.12
N ARG A 540 17.47 -4.30 18.59
CA ARG A 540 18.29 -3.71 19.68
C ARG A 540 19.80 -3.79 19.44
N ALA A 541 20.25 -3.92 18.19
CA ALA A 541 21.67 -3.83 17.88
C ALA A 541 22.18 -2.41 18.20
N GLY A 542 23.30 -2.29 18.91
CA GLY A 542 23.89 -1.01 19.29
C GLY A 542 23.03 -0.12 20.20
N TYR A 543 22.04 -0.69 20.91
CA TYR A 543 20.95 0.03 21.63
C TYR A 543 21.39 1.31 22.38
N SER A 544 22.53 1.30 23.08
CA SER A 544 23.09 2.47 23.79
C SER A 544 24.54 2.79 23.40
N SER A 545 24.92 2.60 22.14
CA SER A 545 26.27 2.93 21.67
C SER A 545 26.43 4.43 21.52
N MET A 546 27.22 5.07 22.40
CA MET A 546 27.55 6.51 22.32
C MET A 546 28.93 6.79 21.69
N GLY A 547 29.65 5.73 21.27
CA GLY A 547 30.93 5.86 20.60
C GLY A 547 30.83 5.80 19.08
N ASP A 548 31.97 5.90 18.41
CA ASP A 548 32.06 6.09 16.96
C ASP A 548 32.67 4.87 16.26
N LYS A 549 32.37 4.70 14.97
CA LYS A 549 33.04 3.72 14.09
C LYS A 549 32.87 2.28 14.56
N ASN A 550 31.71 1.95 15.11
CA ASN A 550 31.40 0.60 15.56
C ASN A 550 30.55 -0.18 14.55
N ILE A 551 30.64 -1.50 14.59
CA ILE A 551 29.82 -2.42 13.80
C ILE A 551 29.16 -3.43 14.73
N PHE A 552 27.83 -3.41 14.81
CA PHE A 552 27.00 -4.32 15.60
C PHE A 552 26.08 -5.09 14.65
N ILE A 553 26.30 -6.40 14.50
CA ILE A 553 25.49 -7.23 13.59
C ILE A 553 24.96 -8.43 14.37
N GLY A 554 23.64 -8.50 14.50
CA GLY A 554 22.93 -9.53 15.26
C GLY A 554 21.98 -8.92 16.28
N ASN A 555 20.92 -9.65 16.62
CA ASN A 555 19.99 -9.23 17.68
C ASN A 555 20.76 -9.08 19.00
N TYR A 556 20.57 -7.94 19.67
CA TYR A 556 21.27 -7.58 20.89
C TYR A 556 22.80 -7.50 20.79
N ALA A 557 23.38 -7.44 19.59
CA ALA A 557 24.81 -7.16 19.44
C ALA A 557 25.07 -5.71 19.88
N ARG A 558 25.95 -5.44 20.85
CA ARG A 558 26.10 -4.09 21.43
C ARG A 558 27.45 -3.85 22.11
N ALA A 559 27.75 -2.59 22.41
CA ALA A 559 28.75 -2.24 23.40
C ALA A 559 28.15 -2.35 24.82
N ASP A 560 29.01 -2.33 25.83
CA ASP A 560 28.58 -2.21 27.22
C ASP A 560 27.74 -0.95 27.48
N SER A 561 26.70 -1.07 28.31
CA SER A 561 25.69 -0.02 28.46
C SER A 561 26.28 1.27 29.03
N GLY A 562 25.92 2.42 28.45
CA GLY A 562 26.36 3.73 28.93
C GLY A 562 27.83 4.04 28.63
N THR A 563 28.43 3.36 27.66
CA THR A 563 29.84 3.55 27.28
C THR A 563 29.98 4.13 25.87
N SER A 564 31.03 4.91 25.66
CA SER A 564 31.43 5.46 24.36
C SER A 564 32.60 4.67 23.77
N TYR A 565 32.46 3.35 23.64
CA TYR A 565 33.47 2.54 22.96
C TYR A 565 33.45 2.80 21.47
N SER A 566 34.64 2.92 20.88
CA SER A 566 34.81 3.26 19.47
C SER A 566 35.68 2.24 18.76
N ASN A 567 35.59 2.18 17.43
CA ASN A 567 36.36 1.27 16.59
C ASN A 567 36.20 -0.21 17.02
N SER A 568 34.97 -0.62 17.32
CA SER A 568 34.68 -1.97 17.81
C SER A 568 33.69 -2.71 16.92
N ILE A 569 33.88 -4.02 16.82
CA ILE A 569 33.03 -4.90 16.01
C ILE A 569 32.47 -6.00 16.91
N SER A 570 31.15 -6.15 16.93
CA SER A 570 30.43 -7.27 17.54
C SER A 570 29.52 -7.92 16.52
N ILE A 571 29.76 -9.21 16.24
CA ILE A 571 28.98 -10.00 15.29
C ILE A 571 28.41 -11.21 16.02
N GLY A 572 27.10 -11.43 15.92
CA GLY A 572 26.36 -12.52 16.52
C GLY A 572 25.32 -12.07 17.54
N TYR A 573 24.34 -12.93 17.81
CA TYR A 573 23.32 -12.74 18.84
C TYR A 573 23.99 -12.49 20.20
N TYR A 574 23.64 -11.41 20.90
CA TYR A 574 24.26 -11.01 22.17
C TYR A 574 25.80 -10.91 22.15
N SER A 575 26.42 -10.69 20.99
CA SER A 575 27.85 -10.38 20.93
C SER A 575 28.09 -8.99 21.55
N LYS A 576 28.99 -8.91 22.53
CA LYS A 576 29.19 -7.68 23.31
C LYS A 576 30.65 -7.26 23.39
N ASN A 577 30.99 -6.04 22.97
CA ASN A 577 32.31 -5.43 23.23
C ASN A 577 32.38 -4.81 24.64
N THR A 578 33.55 -4.94 25.30
CA THR A 578 33.80 -4.44 26.67
C THR A 578 34.87 -3.35 26.72
N ALA A 579 35.46 -3.00 25.57
CA ALA A 579 36.38 -1.88 25.38
C ALA A 579 36.45 -1.48 23.90
N SER A 580 37.00 -0.30 23.62
CA SER A 580 37.34 0.16 22.26
C SER A 580 38.40 -0.72 21.59
N ASN A 581 38.44 -0.69 20.25
CA ASN A 581 39.41 -1.44 19.42
C ASN A 581 39.34 -2.96 19.62
N GLN A 582 38.12 -3.50 19.76
CA GLN A 582 37.90 -4.94 19.91
C GLN A 582 37.03 -5.49 18.77
N VAL A 583 37.37 -6.69 18.31
CA VAL A 583 36.49 -7.49 17.44
C VAL A 583 36.04 -8.71 18.21
N ARG A 584 34.72 -8.93 18.29
CA ARG A 584 34.10 -10.08 18.94
C ARG A 584 33.11 -10.75 18.02
N ILE A 585 33.23 -12.06 17.89
CA ILE A 585 32.42 -12.90 17.00
C ILE A 585 31.84 -14.03 17.85
N GLY A 586 30.51 -14.10 17.90
CA GLY A 586 29.78 -15.06 18.70
C GLY A 586 29.51 -14.60 20.14
N ASN A 587 29.07 -15.55 20.97
CA ASN A 587 28.68 -15.35 22.36
C ASN A 587 29.09 -16.58 23.21
N SER A 588 28.65 -16.66 24.47
CA SER A 588 28.99 -17.76 25.38
C SER A 588 28.48 -19.15 24.93
N MET A 589 27.57 -19.20 23.95
CA MET A 589 27.07 -20.45 23.35
C MET A 589 27.89 -20.91 22.15
N SER A 590 28.75 -20.06 21.60
CA SER A 590 29.49 -20.38 20.38
C SER A 590 30.45 -21.56 20.61
N THR A 591 30.27 -22.63 19.84
CA THR A 591 31.09 -23.85 19.92
C THR A 591 32.24 -23.86 18.90
N SER A 592 32.07 -23.21 17.76
CA SER A 592 33.07 -23.10 16.70
C SER A 592 33.00 -21.74 15.99
N ILE A 593 34.16 -21.30 15.49
CA ILE A 593 34.28 -20.20 14.53
C ILE A 593 35.05 -20.78 13.34
N GLY A 594 34.39 -20.86 12.18
CA GLY A 594 34.90 -21.60 11.02
C GLY A 594 35.47 -20.72 9.93
N GLY A 595 36.51 -21.20 9.26
CA GLY A 595 37.08 -20.64 8.03
C GLY A 595 37.96 -21.70 7.35
N GLN A 596 38.05 -21.67 6.01
CA GLN A 596 38.89 -22.61 5.26
C GLN A 596 40.38 -22.28 5.40
N VAL A 597 40.71 -21.00 5.58
CA VAL A 597 42.08 -20.48 5.74
C VAL A 597 42.27 -19.95 7.16
N GLY A 598 43.50 -20.01 7.66
CA GLY A 598 43.86 -19.43 8.95
C GLY A 598 43.86 -17.89 8.92
N TRP A 599 43.91 -17.29 10.11
CA TRP A 599 44.07 -15.83 10.26
C TRP A 599 45.48 -15.41 9.86
N THR A 600 45.57 -14.47 8.92
CA THR A 600 46.84 -13.87 8.52
C THR A 600 47.12 -12.63 9.36
N THR A 601 48.28 -12.60 10.03
CA THR A 601 48.77 -11.40 10.73
C THR A 601 49.75 -10.65 9.83
N ILE A 602 49.59 -9.33 9.69
CA ILE A 602 50.54 -8.50 8.94
C ILE A 602 51.89 -8.52 9.66
N SER A 603 52.95 -8.95 8.97
CA SER A 603 54.30 -9.06 9.52
C SER A 603 55.39 -8.70 8.49
N ASP A 604 55.07 -7.82 7.54
CA ASP A 604 56.04 -7.32 6.56
C ASP A 604 57.10 -6.44 7.25
N GLY A 605 58.37 -6.66 6.94
CA GLY A 605 59.49 -5.95 7.56
C GLY A 605 59.47 -4.44 7.34
N ARG A 606 58.79 -3.95 6.29
CA ARG A 606 58.63 -2.50 6.01
C ARG A 606 57.78 -1.78 7.06
N TYR A 607 56.97 -2.50 7.83
CA TYR A 607 56.10 -1.95 8.86
C TYR A 607 56.59 -2.31 10.28
N LYS A 608 57.87 -2.67 10.43
CA LYS A 608 58.50 -2.98 11.71
C LYS A 608 59.66 -2.02 11.99
N GLU A 609 59.73 -1.54 13.22
CA GLU A 609 60.81 -0.67 13.72
C GLU A 609 61.45 -1.31 14.96
N ASN A 610 62.67 -0.87 15.31
CA ASN A 610 63.38 -1.30 16.52
C ASN A 610 63.55 -2.83 16.65
N LEU A 611 63.85 -3.54 15.56
CA LEU A 611 64.04 -5.00 15.57
C LEU A 611 65.22 -5.39 16.46
N LYS A 612 64.97 -6.25 17.45
CA LYS A 612 65.95 -6.81 18.39
C LYS A 612 65.78 -8.32 18.52
N ASN A 613 66.83 -9.00 18.97
CA ASN A 613 66.88 -10.45 19.19
C ASN A 613 66.78 -10.79 20.68
N ASP A 614 65.77 -10.27 21.37
CA ASP A 614 65.59 -10.31 22.83
C ASP A 614 64.29 -11.03 23.26
N VAL A 615 63.84 -12.01 22.48
CA VAL A 615 62.69 -12.85 22.82
C VAL A 615 63.05 -13.81 23.96
N ALA A 616 62.20 -13.88 24.99
CA ALA A 616 62.33 -14.87 26.06
C ALA A 616 62.06 -16.29 25.54
N GLY A 617 62.82 -17.26 26.03
CA GLY A 617 62.87 -18.61 25.47
C GLY A 617 62.54 -19.66 26.51
N LEU A 618 63.52 -20.51 26.80
CA LEU A 618 63.36 -21.68 27.65
C LEU A 618 63.01 -21.29 29.09
N ASP A 619 63.53 -20.17 29.59
CA ASP A 619 63.21 -19.62 30.91
C ASP A 619 61.73 -19.26 31.07
N PHE A 620 61.13 -18.62 30.07
CA PHE A 620 59.71 -18.32 30.04
C PHE A 620 58.87 -19.59 29.88
N ILE A 621 59.22 -20.46 28.94
CA ILE A 621 58.44 -21.68 28.65
C ILE A 621 58.39 -22.62 29.85
N LEU A 622 59.46 -22.73 30.64
CA LEU A 622 59.50 -23.57 31.83
C LEU A 622 58.66 -23.03 33.01
N GLU A 623 58.27 -21.76 32.99
CA GLU A 623 57.38 -21.15 33.99
C GLU A 623 55.89 -21.30 33.63
N LEU A 624 55.57 -21.80 32.43
CA LEU A 624 54.18 -21.99 32.00
C LEU A 624 53.59 -23.29 32.55
N GLU A 625 52.35 -23.23 33.03
CA GLU A 625 51.62 -24.38 33.58
C GLU A 625 50.40 -24.76 32.70
N PRO A 626 50.49 -25.81 31.86
CA PRO A 626 49.35 -26.30 31.10
C PRO A 626 48.30 -26.96 32.01
N VAL A 627 47.03 -26.66 31.77
CA VAL A 627 45.88 -27.18 32.53
C VAL A 627 44.80 -27.73 31.62
N THR A 628 43.92 -28.57 32.17
CA THR A 628 42.64 -28.93 31.55
C THR A 628 41.50 -28.35 32.36
N TYR A 629 40.45 -27.88 31.68
CA TYR A 629 39.33 -27.21 32.34
C TYR A 629 38.03 -27.35 31.55
N ASN A 630 36.92 -27.16 32.26
CA ASN A 630 35.60 -26.95 31.70
C ASN A 630 35.25 -25.46 31.84
N LEU A 631 34.74 -24.86 30.77
CA LEU A 631 34.35 -23.46 30.79
C LEU A 631 33.05 -23.28 31.59
N ASN A 632 33.05 -22.41 32.60
CA ASN A 632 31.82 -22.01 33.28
C ASN A 632 31.06 -21.01 32.39
N THR A 633 30.16 -21.55 31.55
CA THR A 633 29.41 -20.77 30.55
C THR A 633 28.37 -19.83 31.17
N GLU A 634 27.89 -20.12 32.37
CA GLU A 634 26.96 -19.25 33.10
C GLU A 634 27.68 -18.00 33.62
N MET A 635 28.80 -18.17 34.32
CA MET A 635 29.61 -17.02 34.74
C MET A 635 30.13 -16.20 33.55
N LEU A 636 30.44 -16.86 32.43
CA LEU A 636 30.83 -16.16 31.21
C LEU A 636 29.67 -15.36 30.62
N TYR A 637 28.44 -15.90 30.64
CA TYR A 637 27.24 -15.18 30.22
C TYR A 637 26.98 -13.98 31.12
N GLU A 638 27.00 -14.16 32.43
CA GLU A 638 26.82 -13.06 33.39
C GLU A 638 27.88 -11.96 33.22
N GLY A 639 29.14 -12.35 33.01
CA GLY A 639 30.25 -11.40 32.84
C GLY A 639 30.29 -10.71 31.48
N LEU A 640 29.83 -11.35 30.41
CA LEU A 640 29.93 -10.82 29.04
C LEU A 640 28.64 -10.33 28.44
N GLN A 641 27.48 -10.84 28.82
CA GLN A 641 26.19 -10.51 28.20
C GLN A 641 25.30 -9.75 29.18
N GLY A 642 25.44 -10.03 30.48
CA GLY A 642 24.59 -9.47 31.54
C GLY A 642 23.28 -10.25 31.67
N LYS A 643 22.68 -10.23 32.87
CA LYS A 643 21.30 -10.68 33.05
C LYS A 643 20.39 -9.55 32.58
N ASP A 644 19.91 -9.61 31.34
CA ASP A 644 18.68 -8.91 31.04
C ASP A 644 17.55 -9.69 31.76
N ASP A 645 16.53 -9.01 32.31
CA ASP A 645 15.41 -9.63 33.07
C ASP A 645 14.53 -10.58 32.21
N ASP A 646 14.94 -10.83 30.97
CA ASP A 646 14.23 -11.68 30.01
C ASP A 646 14.50 -13.17 30.31
N GLU A 647 13.43 -13.96 30.29
CA GLU A 647 13.49 -15.40 30.47
C GLU A 647 14.28 -16.04 29.32
N LEU A 648 15.43 -16.65 29.62
CA LEU A 648 16.29 -17.29 28.62
C LEU A 648 15.55 -18.44 27.93
N SER A 649 15.70 -18.54 26.62
CA SER A 649 15.07 -19.63 25.87
C SER A 649 15.68 -20.99 26.24
N GLU A 650 14.87 -22.06 26.15
CA GLU A 650 15.33 -23.44 26.40
C GLU A 650 16.52 -23.82 25.51
N PHE A 651 16.55 -23.31 24.27
CA PHE A 651 17.66 -23.49 23.35
C PHE A 651 18.97 -22.88 23.87
N GLU A 652 18.91 -21.67 24.45
CA GLU A 652 20.08 -20.99 25.00
C GLU A 652 20.63 -21.72 26.22
N VAL A 653 19.74 -22.13 27.12
CA VAL A 653 20.12 -22.90 28.32
C VAL A 653 20.77 -24.22 27.89
N THR A 654 20.16 -24.95 26.95
CA THR A 654 20.68 -26.23 26.47
C THR A 654 22.04 -26.09 25.77
N SER A 655 22.20 -25.07 24.92
CA SER A 655 23.45 -24.82 24.20
C SER A 655 24.60 -24.45 25.13
N ARG A 656 24.36 -23.60 26.14
CA ARG A 656 25.38 -23.25 27.15
C ARG A 656 25.76 -24.45 28.01
N ASN A 657 24.80 -25.28 28.39
CA ASN A 657 25.04 -26.51 29.14
C ASN A 657 25.87 -27.53 28.34
N ALA A 658 25.61 -27.65 27.03
CA ALA A 658 26.40 -28.51 26.15
C ALA A 658 27.84 -28.00 26.03
N LYS A 659 28.04 -26.68 25.87
CA LYS A 659 29.36 -26.05 25.79
C LYS A 659 30.17 -26.21 27.08
N GLY A 660 29.55 -26.04 28.25
CA GLY A 660 30.22 -26.19 29.54
C GLY A 660 30.78 -27.59 29.81
N LYS A 661 30.23 -28.63 29.17
CA LYS A 661 30.70 -30.02 29.30
C LYS A 661 31.96 -30.33 28.49
N ILE A 662 32.36 -29.45 27.57
CA ILE A 662 33.55 -29.66 26.74
C ILE A 662 34.81 -29.45 27.59
N VAL A 663 35.63 -30.49 27.71
CA VAL A 663 36.96 -30.40 28.33
C VAL A 663 37.92 -29.76 27.33
N GLN A 664 38.60 -28.71 27.78
CA GLN A 664 39.57 -27.96 27.00
C GLN A 664 40.95 -28.05 27.65
N SER A 665 42.01 -28.02 26.85
CA SER A 665 43.39 -27.92 27.32
C SER A 665 43.95 -26.54 26.99
N GLY A 666 44.66 -25.92 27.92
CA GLY A 666 45.19 -24.57 27.71
C GLY A 666 45.95 -24.03 28.91
N PHE A 667 46.02 -22.70 29.02
CA PHE A 667 46.64 -21.98 30.12
C PHE A 667 45.66 -20.99 30.76
N VAL A 668 45.89 -20.66 32.03
CA VAL A 668 45.21 -19.56 32.72
C VAL A 668 45.94 -18.26 32.42
N ALA A 669 45.25 -17.27 31.86
CA ALA A 669 45.86 -16.04 31.35
C ALA A 669 46.64 -15.25 32.41
N GLN A 670 46.12 -15.18 33.64
CA GLN A 670 46.76 -14.49 34.76
C GLN A 670 48.07 -15.18 35.19
N ASP A 671 48.13 -16.51 35.07
CA ASP A 671 49.33 -17.27 35.39
C ASP A 671 50.41 -17.07 34.33
N VAL A 672 50.03 -17.01 33.05
CA VAL A 672 50.93 -16.63 31.94
C VAL A 672 51.47 -15.22 32.14
N GLU A 673 50.61 -14.25 32.49
CA GLU A 673 51.05 -12.87 32.76
C GLU A 673 52.07 -12.82 33.90
N ARG A 674 51.83 -13.58 34.98
CA ARG A 674 52.74 -13.68 36.11
C ARG A 674 54.08 -14.32 35.72
N ALA A 675 54.05 -15.39 34.92
CA ALA A 675 55.26 -16.04 34.40
C ALA A 675 56.08 -15.09 33.52
N ALA A 676 55.43 -14.38 32.60
CA ALA A 676 56.08 -13.40 31.72
C ALA A 676 56.75 -12.28 32.53
N LYS A 677 56.04 -11.70 33.51
CA LYS A 677 56.59 -10.66 34.40
C LYS A 677 57.78 -11.17 35.23
N LYS A 678 57.75 -12.42 35.69
CA LYS A 678 58.83 -13.02 36.49
C LYS A 678 60.16 -13.07 35.75
N VAL A 679 60.13 -13.34 34.44
CA VAL A 679 61.33 -13.36 33.57
C VAL A 679 61.61 -12.01 32.91
N GLY A 680 60.86 -10.96 33.26
CA GLY A 680 61.02 -9.62 32.69
C GLY A 680 60.59 -9.51 31.22
N TYR A 681 59.68 -10.37 30.77
CA TYR A 681 59.21 -10.42 29.39
C TYR A 681 57.83 -9.75 29.27
N ASP A 682 57.74 -8.71 28.42
CA ASP A 682 56.47 -8.06 28.07
C ASP A 682 55.79 -8.84 26.94
N PHE A 683 55.07 -9.89 27.31
CA PHE A 683 54.53 -10.85 26.35
C PHE A 683 53.20 -10.39 25.72
N SER A 684 53.25 -10.06 24.43
CA SER A 684 52.09 -9.67 23.60
C SER A 684 50.97 -10.72 23.51
N GLY A 685 51.25 -11.97 23.90
CA GLY A 685 50.27 -13.05 23.89
C GLY A 685 49.21 -12.95 24.99
N VAL A 686 49.44 -12.15 26.03
CA VAL A 686 48.45 -11.85 27.06
C VAL A 686 47.65 -10.63 26.66
N ASP A 687 46.33 -10.79 26.52
CA ASP A 687 45.39 -9.67 26.36
C ASP A 687 44.80 -9.33 27.73
N ALA A 688 45.40 -8.36 28.40
CA ALA A 688 44.97 -7.93 29.73
C ALA A 688 43.72 -7.03 29.65
N PRO A 689 42.81 -7.09 30.64
CA PRO A 689 41.60 -6.26 30.69
C PRO A 689 41.90 -4.76 30.56
N LYS A 690 41.19 -4.08 29.65
CA LYS A 690 41.32 -2.62 29.44
C LYS A 690 40.30 -1.81 30.25
N SER A 691 39.30 -2.46 30.83
CA SER A 691 38.26 -1.87 31.67
C SER A 691 37.86 -2.83 32.78
N LYS A 692 37.07 -2.35 33.76
CA LYS A 692 36.56 -3.18 34.87
C LYS A 692 35.70 -4.36 34.40
N ASN A 693 35.05 -4.22 33.24
CA ASN A 693 34.13 -5.21 32.67
C ASN A 693 34.79 -6.02 31.55
N ASP A 694 36.07 -5.76 31.25
CA ASP A 694 36.84 -6.52 30.27
C ASP A 694 37.42 -7.79 30.90
N ILE A 695 37.74 -8.79 30.09
CA ILE A 695 38.22 -10.10 30.55
C ILE A 695 39.61 -10.39 30.00
N TYR A 696 40.37 -11.21 30.71
CA TYR A 696 41.66 -11.70 30.22
C TYR A 696 41.49 -12.62 29.02
N GLY A 697 42.40 -12.50 28.05
CA GLY A 697 42.50 -13.38 26.88
C GLY A 697 43.93 -13.86 26.63
N LEU A 698 44.06 -14.95 25.87
CA LEU A 698 45.35 -15.46 25.39
C LEU A 698 45.35 -15.59 23.87
N ARG A 699 46.41 -15.09 23.24
CA ARG A 699 46.69 -15.22 21.81
C ARG A 699 47.63 -16.40 21.60
N TYR A 700 47.07 -17.61 21.48
CA TYR A 700 47.86 -18.85 21.39
C TYR A 700 48.93 -18.85 20.28
N ALA A 701 48.70 -18.16 19.17
CA ALA A 701 49.68 -18.04 18.09
C ALA A 701 50.97 -17.30 18.51
N GLU A 702 50.90 -16.38 19.48
CA GLU A 702 52.06 -15.60 19.95
C GLU A 702 53.04 -16.46 20.75
N PHE A 703 52.60 -17.61 21.30
CA PHE A 703 53.48 -18.55 22.01
C PHE A 703 54.46 -19.27 21.07
N VAL A 704 54.20 -19.29 19.77
CA VAL A 704 55.08 -19.97 18.80
C VAL A 704 56.48 -19.37 18.80
N VAL A 705 56.61 -18.04 18.94
CA VAL A 705 57.93 -17.39 18.88
C VAL A 705 58.79 -17.72 20.12
N PRO A 706 58.30 -17.60 21.37
CA PRO A 706 59.02 -18.09 22.54
C PRO A 706 59.31 -19.59 22.51
N LEU A 707 58.41 -20.42 21.98
CA LEU A 707 58.64 -21.87 21.83
C LEU A 707 59.80 -22.16 20.87
N VAL A 708 59.87 -21.47 19.73
CA VAL A 708 61.00 -21.59 18.79
C VAL A 708 62.30 -21.17 19.47
N LYS A 709 62.29 -20.06 20.22
CA LYS A 709 63.47 -19.58 20.95
C LYS A 709 63.92 -20.57 22.04
N GLY A 710 62.98 -21.10 22.81
CA GLY A 710 63.25 -22.13 23.82
C GLY A 710 63.80 -23.42 23.21
N MET A 711 63.31 -23.85 22.05
CA MET A 711 63.88 -24.97 21.30
C MET A 711 65.31 -24.73 20.84
N GLN A 712 65.62 -23.52 20.35
CA GLN A 712 66.99 -23.15 19.97
C GLN A 712 67.94 -23.22 21.17
N GLU A 713 67.53 -22.66 22.30
CA GLU A 713 68.31 -22.67 23.54
C GLU A 713 68.49 -24.09 24.10
N GLN A 714 67.44 -24.90 24.07
CA GLN A 714 67.51 -26.31 24.46
C GLN A 714 68.46 -27.09 23.55
N GLN A 715 68.44 -26.84 22.24
CA GLN A 715 69.33 -27.48 21.28
C GLN A 715 70.81 -27.11 21.53
N GLU A 716 71.10 -25.86 21.90
CA GLU A 716 72.43 -25.43 22.30
C GLU A 716 72.90 -26.14 23.58
N LEU A 717 72.03 -26.30 24.58
CA LEU A 717 72.33 -27.03 25.82
C LEU A 717 72.64 -28.51 25.52
N ILE A 718 71.85 -29.16 24.66
CA ILE A 718 72.08 -30.55 24.25
C ILE A 718 73.45 -30.69 23.57
N GLN A 719 73.80 -29.80 22.65
CA GLN A 719 75.10 -29.83 21.98
C GLN A 719 76.28 -29.64 22.95
N LYS A 720 76.12 -28.74 23.94
CA LYS A 720 77.13 -28.54 25.01
C LYS A 720 77.29 -29.80 25.86
N GLN A 721 76.18 -30.43 26.26
CA GLN A 721 76.20 -31.69 27.02
C GLN A 721 76.84 -32.82 26.22
N GLN A 722 76.54 -32.94 24.93
CA GLN A 722 77.09 -34.00 24.08
C GLN A 722 78.61 -33.87 23.90
N LYS A 723 79.13 -32.66 23.71
CA LYS A 723 80.58 -32.40 23.69
C LYS A 723 81.25 -32.74 25.02
N LEU A 724 80.59 -32.43 26.15
CA LEU A 724 81.11 -32.76 27.47
C LEU A 724 81.16 -34.28 27.68
N ILE A 725 80.11 -35.00 27.29
CA ILE A 725 80.06 -36.46 27.35
C ILE A 725 81.19 -37.06 26.51
N GLU A 726 81.39 -36.58 25.28
CA GLU A 726 82.47 -37.05 24.41
C GLU A 726 83.87 -36.84 25.03
N ALA A 727 84.12 -35.65 25.59
CA ALA A 727 85.37 -35.37 26.29
C ALA A 727 85.58 -36.23 27.55
N LEU A 728 84.50 -36.49 28.30
CA LEU A 728 84.54 -37.37 29.47
C LEU A 728 84.80 -38.83 29.07
N SER A 729 84.16 -39.32 28.00
CA SER A 729 84.41 -40.65 27.46
C SER A 729 85.85 -40.83 27.01
N GLN A 730 86.41 -39.87 26.26
CA GLN A 730 87.83 -39.89 25.85
C GLN A 730 88.78 -39.92 27.06
N ARG A 731 88.45 -39.18 28.13
CA ARG A 731 89.24 -39.18 29.37
C ARG A 731 89.13 -40.51 30.11
N LEU A 732 87.95 -41.15 30.12
CA LEU A 732 87.73 -42.45 30.76
C LEU A 732 88.54 -43.54 30.05
N GLU A 733 88.48 -43.58 28.70
CA GLU A 733 89.28 -44.50 27.89
C GLU A 733 90.78 -44.34 28.14
N ALA A 734 91.27 -43.10 28.27
CA ALA A 734 92.67 -42.82 28.58
C ALA A 734 93.09 -43.24 30.01
N LEU A 735 92.14 -43.34 30.94
CA LEU A 735 92.39 -43.83 32.31
C LEU A 735 92.33 -45.35 32.39
N GLU A 736 91.45 -46.01 31.62
CA GLU A 736 91.34 -47.48 31.56
C GLU A 736 92.51 -48.14 30.81
N GLN A 737 93.24 -47.40 29.97
CA GLN A 737 94.45 -47.86 29.29
C GLN A 737 95.75 -47.73 30.11
N LYS A 738 95.67 -47.23 31.35
CA LYS A 738 96.76 -47.21 32.33
C LYS A 738 96.53 -48.27 33.40
#